data_AF-A0A8B9RKJ5-F1
#
_entry.id   AF-A0A8B9RKJ5-F1
#
_cell.length_a   1.000
_cell.length_b   1.000
_cell.length_c   1.000
_cell.angle_alpha   90.00
_cell.angle_beta   90.00
_cell.angle_gamma   90.00
#
_symmetry.space_group_name_H-M   'P 1'
#
loop_
_entity.id
_entity.type
_entity.pdbx_description
1 polymer ?
#
loop_
_entity_poly.entity_id
_entity_poly.type
_entity_poly.pdbx_seq_one_letter_code
_entity_poly.pdbx_strand_id
1 'polypeptide(L)'
;MPVMKGLLAPQNTFLDTIAKRFDGTHSNFLLGNAQGSRGYPIVYCSDGFCELTSFARTEVMKKTCTCHFLHGPETSERVTQQVQKTLEGQREYQAEVRYYKKNGTPFWCLLDIVPIKNEKGEVVLFLFSFKDITDSYGKTHHCTKSHVSNRNLSFFLCQNVFSKPTLPEYKVASVQKSRFILLHYSVCKALWDWLILLATFYVAVTVPYNVCFSSPDDSNHDEPECDSTSRSTIVSDIAVEMLFILDIILNFRTTYVGPAGQVVYDARSICLHYSATWFILDLIAALPFDLLYAFNVSVTSLVHLLKTVRLLRLLRLLQKLDRYSQYSAVVLTLLMSVFALLAHWLACVWYVIGRKELASNDPLTWDIGWLQELGKRLETPYTNGTTGGPSMRSAYIASLYFTLSSLTSVGFGNVCANTDAEKIFSICTMLIGALMHAVVFGNVTAIIQRMYSRRSLYHTRMKDLKDFIRVHRLPRQLKQRMLEYFQTTWSVNNGINANELLHDFPDELRADIAMHLNKDILQLPLFSSASRGCLRSLSLHIKTSFCAPGEYLIRHGDALHAHHFVCSGSLEVLKDGMVLAILGKGDLIGADLPGWDQVIKANADVKALTYCDLQYISIRALREVLELYPEYGSRFTEDLHHNLTYNLREVRPPLSGQTQFPRSPRISQVTYSCSHTLCQLTLKFRNSLS
;
A
#
# COMPACT_ATOMS: atom_id res chain seq x y z
N MET A 1 -5.64 -8.31 5.36
CA MET A 1 -5.49 -6.95 4.78
C MET A 1 -4.02 -6.63 4.70
N PRO A 2 -3.48 -6.01 3.63
CA PRO A 2 -2.10 -5.51 3.62
C PRO A 2 -1.83 -4.70 4.89
N VAL A 3 -0.62 -4.78 5.45
CA VAL A 3 -0.26 -4.00 6.66
C VAL A 3 -0.59 -2.57 6.31
N MET A 4 -1.52 -1.96 7.05
CA MET A 4 -1.88 -0.57 6.83
C MET A 4 -0.60 0.23 6.97
N LYS A 5 -0.08 0.73 5.84
CA LYS A 5 1.16 1.53 5.83
C LYS A 5 0.94 2.89 6.52
N GLY A 6 -0.30 3.18 6.92
CA GLY A 6 -0.76 4.49 7.35
C GLY A 6 -0.92 5.45 6.18
N LEU A 7 -1.59 6.57 6.42
CA LEU A 7 -1.73 7.67 5.46
C LEU A 7 -0.36 8.33 5.26
N LEU A 8 0.36 7.90 4.23
CA LEU A 8 1.73 8.35 3.88
C LEU A 8 1.74 9.34 2.70
N ALA A 9 0.64 10.06 2.49
CA ALA A 9 0.62 11.06 1.44
C ALA A 9 1.65 12.16 1.79
N PRO A 10 2.57 12.52 0.89
CA PRO A 10 3.40 13.69 1.08
C PRO A 10 2.46 14.90 1.15
N GLN A 11 2.34 15.47 2.34
CA GLN A 11 1.45 16.59 2.60
C GLN A 11 2.24 17.89 2.58
N ASN A 12 1.65 18.92 1.96
CA ASN A 12 2.10 20.28 2.15
C ASN A 12 1.68 20.75 3.54
N THR A 13 2.39 20.33 4.58
CA THR A 13 2.19 20.79 5.97
C THR A 13 2.69 22.22 6.21
N PHE A 14 2.92 22.97 5.14
CA PHE A 14 3.45 24.33 5.16
C PHE A 14 2.59 25.26 6.02
N LEU A 15 1.27 25.26 5.80
CA LEU A 15 0.33 26.05 6.60
C LEU A 15 0.29 25.59 8.06
N ASP A 16 0.28 24.28 8.32
CA ASP A 16 0.29 23.74 9.70
C ASP A 16 1.58 24.08 10.44
N THR A 17 2.71 24.15 9.72
CA THR A 17 4.02 24.49 10.29
C THR A 17 4.09 25.97 10.62
N ILE A 18 3.51 26.82 9.77
CA ILE A 18 3.33 28.24 10.07
C ILE A 18 2.38 28.40 11.26
N ALA A 19 1.19 27.80 11.22
CA ALA A 19 0.22 27.87 12.31
C ALA A 19 0.82 27.46 13.66
N LYS A 20 1.49 26.30 13.74
CA LYS A 20 2.18 25.85 14.97
C LYS A 20 3.32 26.75 15.42
N ARG A 21 4.07 27.36 14.48
CA ARG A 21 5.15 28.31 14.81
C ARG A 21 4.59 29.59 15.44
N PHE A 22 3.37 29.93 15.06
CA PHE A 22 2.73 31.19 15.36
C PHE A 22 1.59 31.08 16.40
N ASP A 23 1.33 29.87 16.93
CA ASP A 23 0.36 29.54 17.99
C ASP A 23 0.66 30.20 19.36
N GLY A 24 1.77 30.92 19.50
CA GLY A 24 2.01 31.82 20.62
C GLY A 24 1.28 33.15 20.40
N THR A 25 0.03 33.25 20.87
CA THR A 25 -0.85 34.44 20.84
C THR A 25 -1.20 34.97 19.43
N HIS A 26 -2.41 34.66 18.95
CA HIS A 26 -3.09 35.25 17.77
C HIS A 26 -2.16 35.89 16.73
N SER A 27 -1.46 35.06 15.96
CA SER A 27 -0.62 35.57 14.88
C SER A 27 -1.48 36.08 13.73
N ASN A 28 -1.36 37.36 13.45
CA ASN A 28 -2.09 38.00 12.35
C ASN A 28 -1.19 37.97 11.12
N PHE A 29 -1.39 37.04 10.21
CA PHE A 29 -0.61 36.94 8.98
C PHE A 29 -1.45 36.69 7.71
N LEU A 30 -0.86 37.01 6.57
CA LEU A 30 -1.38 36.69 5.23
C LEU A 30 -0.27 36.16 4.32
N LEU A 31 -0.68 35.40 3.30
CA LEU A 31 0.22 34.88 2.27
C LEU A 31 -0.14 35.46 0.90
N GLY A 32 0.87 35.97 0.22
CA GLY A 32 0.78 36.50 -1.14
C GLY A 32 1.47 35.62 -2.17
N ASN A 33 0.91 35.49 -3.37
CA ASN A 33 1.60 34.85 -4.48
C ASN A 33 2.66 35.78 -5.08
N ALA A 34 3.92 35.35 -5.10
CA ALA A 34 5.03 36.13 -5.65
C ALA A 34 5.09 36.12 -7.19
N GLN A 35 4.46 35.12 -7.84
CA GLN A 35 4.53 34.90 -9.29
C GLN A 35 3.27 35.38 -10.05
N GLY A 36 2.32 36.03 -9.35
CA GLY A 36 1.07 36.47 -9.95
C GLY A 36 1.25 37.62 -10.95
N SER A 37 0.75 37.48 -12.17
CA SER A 37 0.78 38.49 -13.25
C SER A 37 -0.02 39.78 -12.97
N ARG A 38 -0.69 39.87 -11.81
CA ARG A 38 -1.58 40.98 -11.41
C ARG A 38 -1.29 41.49 -9.98
N GLY A 39 -0.04 41.89 -9.71
CA GLY A 39 0.30 42.70 -8.52
C GLY A 39 0.25 41.96 -7.18
N TYR A 40 0.84 40.77 -7.10
CA TYR A 40 1.00 39.97 -5.87
C TYR A 40 -0.33 39.72 -5.12
N PRO A 41 -1.22 38.84 -5.62
CA PRO A 41 -2.53 38.61 -5.00
C PRO A 41 -2.42 37.81 -3.70
N ILE A 42 -3.28 38.13 -2.73
CA ILE A 42 -3.43 37.41 -1.46
C ILE A 42 -4.12 36.07 -1.71
N VAL A 43 -3.46 34.99 -1.29
CA VAL A 43 -3.94 33.59 -1.42
C VAL A 43 -4.39 32.97 -0.10
N TYR A 44 -4.04 33.55 1.04
CA TYR A 44 -4.48 33.09 2.35
C TYR A 44 -4.43 34.23 3.38
N CYS A 45 -5.37 34.23 4.31
CA CYS A 45 -5.32 35.05 5.52
C CYS A 45 -5.75 34.24 6.76
N SER A 46 -4.99 34.42 7.84
CA SER A 46 -5.27 33.84 9.16
C SER A 46 -6.54 34.40 9.78
N ASP A 47 -7.14 33.66 10.72
CA ASP A 47 -8.31 34.14 11.47
C ASP A 47 -7.96 35.35 12.35
N GLY A 48 -6.77 35.36 12.98
CA GLY A 48 -6.28 36.52 13.75
C GLY A 48 -6.19 37.80 12.92
N PHE A 49 -5.76 37.73 11.66
CA PHE A 49 -5.79 38.88 10.76
C PHE A 49 -7.20 39.41 10.50
N CYS A 50 -8.18 38.51 10.35
CA CYS A 50 -9.57 38.88 10.15
C CYS A 50 -10.16 39.54 11.40
N GLU A 51 -9.81 39.03 12.60
CA GLU A 51 -10.19 39.64 13.88
C GLU A 51 -9.55 41.03 14.07
N LEU A 52 -8.24 41.16 13.79
CA LEU A 52 -7.51 42.43 13.93
C LEU A 52 -8.08 43.53 13.04
N THR A 53 -8.34 43.21 11.77
CA THR A 53 -8.74 44.19 10.75
C THR A 53 -10.26 44.34 10.62
N SER A 54 -11.02 43.40 11.20
CA SER A 54 -12.47 43.27 11.07
C SER A 54 -12.98 43.05 9.64
N PHE A 55 -12.10 42.66 8.72
CA PHE A 55 -12.47 42.25 7.36
C PHE A 55 -12.76 40.76 7.30
N ALA A 56 -13.75 40.37 6.50
CA ALA A 56 -14.02 38.96 6.25
C ALA A 56 -12.97 38.37 5.27
N ARG A 57 -12.64 37.09 5.43
CA ARG A 57 -11.70 36.37 4.54
C ARG A 57 -12.05 36.53 3.06
N THR A 58 -13.34 36.48 2.71
CA THR A 58 -13.84 36.66 1.33
C THR A 58 -13.53 38.04 0.75
N GLU A 59 -13.45 39.08 1.58
CA GLU A 59 -13.14 40.46 1.18
C GLU A 59 -11.64 40.71 1.05
N VAL A 60 -10.81 39.89 1.69
CA VAL A 60 -9.34 40.00 1.69
C VAL A 60 -8.72 39.16 0.57
N MET A 61 -9.28 37.97 0.32
CA MET A 61 -8.84 37.07 -0.75
C MET A 61 -8.88 37.76 -2.13
N LYS A 62 -7.84 37.53 -2.95
CA LYS A 62 -7.65 38.13 -4.29
C LYS A 62 -7.35 39.64 -4.32
N LYS A 63 -7.29 40.34 -3.19
CA LYS A 63 -6.72 41.70 -3.13
C LYS A 63 -5.20 41.66 -3.23
N THR A 64 -4.57 42.81 -3.46
CA THR A 64 -3.10 42.91 -3.54
C THR A 64 -2.48 42.90 -2.15
N CYS A 65 -1.29 42.30 -2.03
CA CYS A 65 -0.56 42.21 -0.77
C CYS A 65 -0.03 43.55 -0.25
N THR A 66 -0.05 44.60 -1.08
CA THR A 66 0.20 45.98 -0.66
C THR A 66 -0.86 46.51 0.32
N CYS A 67 -1.96 45.79 0.53
CA CYS A 67 -2.99 46.10 1.52
C CYS A 67 -3.61 47.50 1.38
N HIS A 68 -3.85 47.96 0.14
CA HIS A 68 -4.47 49.27 -0.12
C HIS A 68 -5.81 49.49 0.61
N PHE A 69 -6.55 48.41 0.87
CA PHE A 69 -7.83 48.45 1.60
C PHE A 69 -7.70 48.75 3.09
N LEU A 70 -6.49 48.69 3.65
CA LEU A 70 -6.19 49.09 5.03
C LEU A 70 -5.62 50.52 5.12
N HIS A 71 -5.39 51.19 3.98
CA HIS A 71 -4.84 52.55 3.97
C HIS A 71 -5.91 53.56 4.35
N GLY A 72 -5.49 54.63 5.03
CA GLY A 72 -6.31 55.80 5.30
C GLY A 72 -5.50 57.09 5.25
N PRO A 73 -6.08 58.22 5.69
CA PRO A 73 -5.51 59.55 5.47
C PRO A 73 -4.14 59.77 6.13
N GLU A 74 -3.86 59.06 7.23
CA GLU A 74 -2.60 59.19 7.99
C GLU A 74 -1.58 58.08 7.66
N THR A 75 -1.85 57.25 6.65
CA THR A 75 -0.91 56.20 6.22
C THR A 75 0.25 56.83 5.43
N SER A 76 1.50 56.60 5.86
CA SER A 76 2.67 57.21 5.21
C SER A 76 2.92 56.66 3.81
N GLU A 77 2.84 57.53 2.81
CA GLU A 77 3.07 57.18 1.40
C GLU A 77 4.52 56.70 1.13
N ARG A 78 5.49 57.18 1.92
CA ARG A 78 6.89 56.73 1.83
C ARG A 78 7.02 55.24 2.16
N VAL A 79 6.27 54.77 3.15
CA VAL A 79 6.33 53.36 3.58
C VAL A 79 5.60 52.48 2.58
N THR A 80 4.47 52.93 2.01
CA THR A 80 3.76 52.16 0.97
C THR A 80 4.59 51.97 -0.30
N GLN A 81 5.32 53.02 -0.73
CA GLN A 81 6.25 52.92 -1.87
C GLN A 81 7.43 51.99 -1.55
N GLN A 82 7.94 52.00 -0.31
CA GLN A 82 9.02 51.12 0.11
C GLN A 82 8.57 49.65 0.17
N VAL A 83 7.37 49.38 0.66
CA VAL A 83 6.76 48.04 0.64
C VAL A 83 6.68 47.51 -0.81
N GLN A 84 6.24 48.34 -1.76
CA GLN A 84 6.18 47.93 -3.16
C GLN A 84 7.57 47.60 -3.73
N LYS A 85 8.58 48.46 -3.49
CA LYS A 85 9.97 48.21 -3.91
C LYS A 85 10.55 46.95 -3.27
N THR A 86 10.20 46.64 -2.04
CA THR A 86 10.63 45.41 -1.37
C THR A 86 10.05 44.17 -2.06
N LEU A 87 8.77 44.19 -2.45
CA LEU A 87 8.14 43.07 -3.14
C LEU A 87 8.78 42.84 -4.51
N GLU A 88 9.05 43.91 -5.25
CA GLU A 88 9.79 43.86 -6.52
C GLU A 88 11.24 43.36 -6.32
N GLY A 89 11.90 43.81 -5.27
CA GLY A 89 13.27 43.42 -4.92
C GLY A 89 13.40 42.05 -4.25
N GLN A 90 12.28 41.40 -3.91
CA GLN A 90 12.20 40.12 -3.19
C GLN A 90 13.06 40.08 -1.90
N ARG A 91 13.01 41.15 -1.09
CA ARG A 91 13.80 41.29 0.15
C ARG A 91 12.94 41.18 1.40
N GLU A 92 13.58 40.91 2.53
CA GLU A 92 12.97 41.09 3.85
C GLU A 92 12.79 42.57 4.14
N TYR A 93 11.65 42.97 4.72
CA TYR A 93 11.40 44.36 5.10
C TYR A 93 10.47 44.45 6.30
N GLN A 94 10.84 45.30 7.25
CA GLN A 94 10.06 45.57 8.45
C GLN A 94 9.79 47.08 8.55
N ALA A 95 8.54 47.45 8.82
CA ALA A 95 8.14 48.85 8.94
C ALA A 95 6.96 49.03 9.89
N GLU A 96 6.90 50.20 10.52
CA GLU A 96 5.74 50.66 11.28
C GLU A 96 4.80 51.41 10.35
N VAL A 97 3.56 50.95 10.25
CA VAL A 97 2.53 51.54 9.37
C VAL A 97 1.27 51.78 10.17
N ARG A 98 0.65 52.94 9.95
CA ARG A 98 -0.66 53.26 10.48
C ARG A 98 -1.74 52.75 9.51
N TYR A 99 -2.48 51.74 9.95
CA TYR A 99 -3.56 51.10 9.19
C TYR A 99 -4.93 51.41 9.78
N TYR A 100 -5.97 51.18 8.99
CA TYR A 100 -7.36 51.41 9.34
C TYR A 100 -8.13 50.10 9.29
N LYS A 101 -8.88 49.81 10.36
CA LYS A 101 -9.81 48.67 10.41
C LYS A 101 -11.04 48.97 9.55
N LYS A 102 -11.87 47.94 9.27
CA LYS A 102 -13.10 48.08 8.48
C LYS A 102 -14.08 49.15 9.02
N ASN A 103 -14.13 49.30 10.34
CA ASN A 103 -14.94 50.32 11.02
C ASN A 103 -14.32 51.74 11.00
N GLY A 104 -13.16 51.92 10.36
CA GLY A 104 -12.46 53.20 10.27
C GLY A 104 -11.54 53.53 11.45
N THR A 105 -11.40 52.67 12.46
CA THR A 105 -10.50 52.96 13.60
C THR A 105 -9.02 52.81 13.18
N PRO A 106 -8.17 53.82 13.38
CA PRO A 106 -6.74 53.73 13.11
C PRO A 106 -6.03 52.90 14.18
N PHE A 107 -5.06 52.09 13.79
CA PHE A 107 -4.17 51.36 14.69
C PHE A 107 -2.74 51.36 14.15
N TRP A 108 -1.76 51.33 15.04
CA TRP A 108 -0.35 51.22 14.65
C TRP A 108 0.03 49.75 14.51
N CYS A 109 0.54 49.38 13.34
CA CYS A 109 0.93 48.03 13.03
C CYS A 109 2.42 47.97 12.70
N LEU A 110 3.13 47.06 13.36
CA LEU A 110 4.43 46.60 12.90
C LEU A 110 4.21 45.55 11.80
N LEU A 111 4.56 45.90 10.57
CA LEU A 111 4.51 45.03 9.40
C LEU A 111 5.87 44.38 9.18
N ASP A 112 5.88 43.05 9.04
CA ASP A 112 7.07 42.28 8.69
C ASP A 112 6.79 41.44 7.42
N ILE A 113 7.63 41.61 6.40
CA ILE A 113 7.50 40.99 5.07
C ILE A 113 8.67 40.07 4.84
N VAL A 114 8.38 38.80 4.56
CA VAL A 114 9.38 37.76 4.35
C VAL A 114 9.11 36.96 3.07
N PRO A 115 10.05 36.89 2.12
CA PRO A 115 9.92 36.05 0.92
C PRO A 115 10.13 34.57 1.26
N ILE A 116 9.24 33.71 0.75
CA ILE A 116 9.28 32.25 0.90
C ILE A 116 9.74 31.62 -0.41
N LYS A 117 10.81 30.84 -0.32
CA LYS A 117 11.43 30.16 -1.47
C LYS A 117 10.91 28.73 -1.64
N ASN A 118 10.94 28.24 -2.88
CA ASN A 118 10.75 26.84 -3.22
C ASN A 118 12.09 26.07 -3.16
N GLU A 119 12.04 24.76 -3.43
CA GLU A 119 13.22 23.89 -3.50
C GLU A 119 14.30 24.32 -4.49
N LYS A 120 13.91 25.10 -5.51
CA LYS A 120 14.82 25.61 -6.54
C LYS A 120 15.43 26.96 -6.16
N GLY A 121 15.13 27.47 -4.96
CA GLY A 121 15.58 28.78 -4.47
C GLY A 121 14.78 29.96 -5.02
N GLU A 122 13.71 29.74 -5.77
CA GLU A 122 12.85 30.77 -6.35
C GLU A 122 11.80 31.22 -5.33
N VAL A 123 11.54 32.53 -5.24
CA VAL A 123 10.49 33.07 -4.36
C VAL A 123 9.11 32.77 -4.97
N VAL A 124 8.29 32.01 -4.25
CA VAL A 124 6.95 31.60 -4.69
C VAL A 124 5.83 32.27 -3.91
N LEU A 125 6.08 32.60 -2.64
CA LEU A 125 5.12 33.23 -1.75
C LEU A 125 5.77 34.35 -0.94
N PHE A 126 4.98 35.29 -0.46
CA PHE A 126 5.37 36.28 0.54
C PHE A 126 4.54 36.07 1.81
N LEU A 127 5.21 36.03 2.96
CA LEU A 127 4.57 36.04 4.28
C LEU A 127 4.56 37.47 4.81
N PHE A 128 3.39 37.97 5.16
CA PHE A 128 3.22 39.26 5.83
C PHE A 128 2.69 39.00 7.23
N SER A 129 3.40 39.49 8.24
CA SER A 129 3.01 39.41 9.65
C SER A 129 2.64 40.80 10.16
N PHE A 130 1.55 40.87 10.93
CA PHE A 130 0.95 42.10 11.45
C PHE A 130 0.90 42.04 12.97
N LYS A 131 1.57 42.99 13.63
CA LYS A 131 1.50 43.11 15.09
C LYS A 131 0.96 44.47 15.47
N ASP A 132 -0.14 44.49 16.22
CA ASP A 132 -0.69 45.73 16.79
C ASP A 132 0.25 46.24 17.89
N ILE A 133 0.72 47.47 17.74
CA ILE A 133 1.63 48.16 18.66
C ILE A 133 1.00 49.45 19.22
N THR A 134 -0.31 49.63 19.05
CA THR A 134 -1.03 50.86 19.45
C THR A 134 -0.83 51.21 20.93
N ASP A 135 -0.93 50.23 21.83
CA ASP A 135 -0.76 50.44 23.27
C ASP A 135 0.68 50.81 23.67
N SER A 136 1.67 50.26 22.95
CA SER A 136 3.09 50.58 23.18
C SER A 136 3.49 51.94 22.62
N TYR A 137 2.84 52.40 21.54
CA TYR A 137 3.16 53.68 20.89
C TYR A 137 2.85 54.89 21.78
N GLY A 138 1.76 54.80 22.56
CA GLY A 138 1.31 55.89 23.45
C GLY A 138 2.25 56.15 24.65
N LYS A 139 2.95 55.14 25.15
CA LYS A 139 3.87 55.28 26.29
C LYS A 139 5.20 55.96 25.91
N THR A 140 5.63 55.84 24.67
CA THR A 140 6.92 56.36 24.18
C THR A 140 6.88 57.85 23.84
N HIS A 141 5.71 58.36 23.42
CA HIS A 141 5.56 59.77 23.02
C HIS A 141 5.24 60.72 24.17
N HIS A 142 4.70 60.25 25.30
CA HIS A 142 4.50 61.10 26.48
C HIS A 142 5.80 61.33 27.29
N CYS A 143 6.86 60.56 27.05
CA CYS A 143 8.16 60.66 27.74
C CYS A 143 9.27 61.21 26.83
N THR A 144 8.97 62.20 25.98
CA THR A 144 9.98 62.88 25.15
C THR A 144 9.84 64.41 25.25
N LYS A 145 10.19 64.94 26.43
CA LYS A 145 10.74 66.31 26.56
C LYS A 145 12.11 66.38 27.23
N SER A 146 12.76 65.26 27.53
CA SER A 146 14.15 65.26 28.01
C SER A 146 14.84 63.93 27.71
N HIS A 147 16.05 64.01 27.14
CA HIS A 147 16.99 62.93 26.79
C HIS A 147 16.82 62.23 25.42
N VAL A 148 17.50 62.82 24.44
CA VAL A 148 17.96 62.17 23.20
C VAL A 148 19.17 61.29 23.55
N SER A 149 18.96 59.98 23.74
CA SER A 149 20.05 58.97 23.60
C SER A 149 19.58 57.50 23.49
N ASN A 150 18.28 57.21 23.48
CA ASN A 150 17.79 55.81 23.57
C ASN A 150 16.93 55.33 22.39
N ARG A 151 17.15 55.86 21.18
CA ARG A 151 16.45 55.39 19.96
C ARG A 151 16.96 54.04 19.44
N ASN A 152 18.19 53.65 19.78
CA ASN A 152 18.78 52.39 19.31
C ASN A 152 18.39 51.19 20.21
N LEU A 153 18.07 51.40 21.49
CA LEU A 153 17.83 50.30 22.44
C LEU A 153 16.47 49.61 22.24
N SER A 154 15.43 50.35 21.85
CA SER A 154 14.10 49.81 21.52
C SER A 154 14.07 49.08 20.18
N PHE A 155 14.90 49.49 19.21
CA PHE A 155 15.11 48.76 17.96
C PHE A 155 15.77 47.40 18.22
N PHE A 156 16.74 47.33 19.14
CA PHE A 156 17.38 46.08 19.57
C PHE A 156 16.46 45.17 20.41
N LEU A 157 15.55 45.72 21.22
CA LEU A 157 14.58 44.93 22.00
C LEU A 157 13.49 44.30 21.13
N CYS A 158 13.04 44.97 20.06
CA CYS A 158 12.08 44.38 19.10
C CYS A 158 12.73 43.32 18.20
N GLN A 159 14.02 43.43 17.91
CA GLN A 159 14.76 42.44 17.13
C GLN A 159 14.81 41.05 17.81
N ASN A 160 14.69 41.01 19.15
CA ASN A 160 14.64 39.77 19.93
C ASN A 160 13.25 39.07 19.94
N VAL A 161 12.19 39.70 19.40
CA VAL A 161 10.85 39.07 19.36
C VAL A 161 10.72 38.10 18.18
N PHE A 162 11.51 38.28 17.13
CA PHE A 162 11.63 37.35 16.00
C PHE A 162 13.05 36.79 15.95
N SER A 163 13.40 35.93 16.92
CA SER A 163 14.67 35.19 16.92
C SER A 163 14.75 34.29 15.69
N LYS A 164 15.36 34.75 14.58
CA LYS A 164 15.39 34.10 13.24
C LYS A 164 15.54 32.57 13.30
N PRO A 165 14.45 31.79 13.20
CA PRO A 165 14.52 30.39 12.87
C PRO A 165 14.32 30.27 11.36
N THR A 166 15.12 29.44 10.68
CA THR A 166 15.00 29.18 9.23
C THR A 166 13.52 29.02 8.83
N LEU A 167 13.03 29.86 7.92
CA LEU A 167 11.64 29.79 7.47
C LEU A 167 11.42 28.48 6.69
N PRO A 168 10.26 27.83 6.85
CA PRO A 168 9.95 26.65 6.06
C PRO A 168 9.85 27.02 4.58
N GLU A 169 10.53 26.27 3.72
CA GLU A 169 10.37 26.39 2.27
C GLU A 169 8.98 25.87 1.86
N TYR A 170 8.40 26.45 0.81
CA TYR A 170 7.18 25.93 0.21
C TYR A 170 7.52 24.66 -0.59
N LYS A 171 7.56 23.55 0.14
CA LYS A 171 7.96 22.23 -0.34
C LYS A 171 6.91 21.19 0.02
N VAL A 172 6.64 20.28 -0.92
CA VAL A 172 6.01 18.98 -0.63
C VAL A 172 7.03 18.16 0.15
N ALA A 173 7.10 18.39 1.46
CA ALA A 173 8.06 17.73 2.31
C ALA A 173 7.63 16.28 2.49
N SER A 174 8.40 15.34 1.93
CA SER A 174 8.40 13.98 2.47
C SER A 174 8.74 14.12 3.96
N VAL A 175 7.87 13.63 4.85
CA VAL A 175 8.02 13.74 6.31
C VAL A 175 9.50 13.59 6.70
N GLN A 176 10.05 14.63 7.34
CA GLN A 176 11.49 14.77 7.58
C GLN A 176 12.01 13.53 8.32
N LYS A 177 12.72 12.68 7.60
CA LYS A 177 13.22 11.41 8.12
C LYS A 177 14.30 11.73 9.14
N SER A 178 14.03 11.54 10.43
CA SER A 178 15.11 11.47 11.41
C SER A 178 16.03 10.31 11.03
N ARG A 179 17.34 10.59 10.94
CA ARG A 179 18.37 9.67 10.38
C ARG A 179 18.46 8.33 11.13
N PHE A 180 17.92 8.26 12.35
CA PHE A 180 17.97 7.10 13.24
C PHE A 180 16.59 6.48 13.52
N ILE A 181 15.61 6.63 12.61
CA ILE A 181 14.28 6.02 12.75
C ILE A 181 14.05 5.00 11.63
N LEU A 182 13.72 3.77 12.03
CA LEU A 182 13.42 2.67 11.11
C LEU A 182 11.92 2.64 10.82
N LEU A 183 11.55 2.52 9.54
CA LEU A 183 10.14 2.45 9.15
C LEU A 183 9.64 1.02 9.28
N HIS A 184 8.46 0.83 9.90
CA HIS A 184 7.84 -0.49 10.08
C HIS A 184 7.55 -1.25 8.77
N TYR A 185 7.41 -0.53 7.66
CA TYR A 185 7.19 -1.09 6.32
C TYR A 185 8.45 -1.16 5.45
N SER A 186 9.63 -0.84 6.01
CA SER A 186 10.91 -0.95 5.31
C SER A 186 11.25 -2.40 4.99
N VAL A 187 11.89 -2.64 3.84
CA VAL A 187 12.41 -3.97 3.46
C VAL A 187 13.43 -4.48 4.48
N CYS A 188 14.30 -3.60 5.00
CA CYS A 188 15.26 -3.95 6.04
C CYS A 188 14.57 -4.44 7.32
N LYS A 189 13.49 -3.75 7.75
CA LYS A 189 12.69 -4.18 8.90
C LYS A 189 11.98 -5.51 8.63
N ALA A 190 11.47 -5.72 7.42
CA ALA A 190 10.85 -6.99 7.06
C ALA A 190 11.84 -8.16 7.11
N LEU A 191 13.06 -7.99 6.60
CA LEU A 191 14.12 -9.00 6.69
C LEU A 191 14.55 -9.25 8.14
N TRP A 192 14.68 -8.19 8.94
CA TRP A 192 14.93 -8.31 10.38
C TRP A 192 13.84 -9.10 11.09
N ASP A 193 12.57 -8.84 10.75
CA ASP A 193 11.44 -9.55 11.34
C ASP A 193 11.44 -11.04 11.02
N TRP A 194 11.91 -11.45 9.84
CA TRP A 194 12.13 -12.85 9.47
C TRP A 194 13.30 -13.47 10.23
N LEU A 195 14.39 -12.74 10.44
CA LEU A 195 15.52 -13.20 11.24
C LEU A 195 15.11 -13.46 12.69
N ILE A 196 14.35 -12.52 13.28
CA ILE A 196 13.80 -12.68 14.64
C ILE A 196 12.81 -13.85 14.70
N LEU A 197 11.97 -14.03 13.68
CA LEU A 197 11.06 -15.19 13.60
C LEU A 197 11.84 -16.51 13.62
N LEU A 198 12.90 -16.62 12.82
CA LEU A 198 13.76 -17.81 12.81
C LEU A 198 14.43 -18.05 14.18
N ALA A 199 14.94 -16.99 14.81
CA ALA A 199 15.51 -17.06 16.15
C ALA A 199 14.48 -17.49 17.21
N THR A 200 13.22 -17.02 17.12
CA THR A 200 12.15 -17.48 18.03
C THR A 200 11.81 -18.94 17.83
N PHE A 201 11.82 -19.43 16.58
CA PHE A 201 11.57 -20.84 16.28
C PHE A 201 12.70 -21.73 16.83
N TYR A 202 13.96 -21.31 16.66
CA TYR A 202 15.12 -21.99 17.26
C TYR A 202 14.95 -22.15 18.77
N VAL A 203 14.65 -21.06 19.50
CA VAL A 203 14.45 -21.09 20.96
C VAL A 203 13.29 -22.01 21.36
N ALA A 204 12.19 -22.00 20.60
CA ALA A 204 11.03 -22.83 20.86
C ALA A 204 11.31 -24.34 20.75
N VAL A 205 12.33 -24.73 19.98
CA VAL A 205 12.80 -26.12 19.85
C VAL A 205 13.90 -26.42 20.87
N THR A 206 14.93 -25.57 20.98
CA THR A 206 16.12 -25.90 21.79
C THR A 206 15.87 -25.80 23.29
N VAL A 207 15.05 -24.85 23.76
CA VAL A 207 14.84 -24.66 25.20
C VAL A 207 14.12 -25.85 25.85
N PRO A 208 12.97 -26.35 25.35
CA PRO A 208 12.32 -27.53 25.92
C PRO A 208 13.20 -28.78 25.82
N TYR A 209 13.92 -28.94 24.70
CA TYR A 209 14.87 -30.03 24.52
C TYR A 209 15.97 -29.99 25.59
N ASN A 210 16.66 -28.86 25.77
CA ASN A 210 17.74 -28.73 26.76
C ASN A 210 17.23 -28.91 28.19
N VAL A 211 16.04 -28.39 28.53
CA VAL A 211 15.45 -28.56 29.88
C VAL A 211 15.09 -30.02 30.16
N CYS A 212 14.59 -30.74 29.15
CA CYS A 212 14.10 -32.10 29.34
C CYS A 212 15.20 -33.15 29.13
N PHE A 213 16.15 -32.96 28.23
CA PHE A 213 17.12 -33.98 27.81
C PHE A 213 18.56 -33.72 28.30
N SER A 214 18.92 -32.51 28.75
CA SER A 214 20.24 -32.25 29.36
C SER A 214 20.19 -32.53 30.87
N SER A 215 20.89 -33.58 31.33
CA SER A 215 21.11 -33.84 32.75
C SER A 215 22.36 -33.11 33.27
N PRO A 216 22.43 -32.73 34.57
CA PRO A 216 23.59 -32.08 35.17
C PRO A 216 24.81 -32.99 35.39
N ASP A 217 24.66 -34.31 35.24
CA ASP A 217 25.64 -35.30 35.71
C ASP A 217 26.77 -35.64 34.72
N ASP A 218 26.82 -34.98 33.55
CA ASP A 218 27.90 -35.18 32.57
C ASP A 218 29.24 -34.55 32.98
N SER A 219 29.36 -33.99 34.20
CA SER A 219 30.62 -33.42 34.69
C SER A 219 31.66 -34.46 35.13
N ASN A 220 31.33 -35.76 35.18
CA ASN A 220 32.17 -36.78 35.81
C ASN A 220 32.56 -37.99 34.94
N HIS A 221 32.36 -37.95 33.61
CA HIS A 221 32.94 -38.98 32.74
C HIS A 221 33.90 -38.38 31.72
N ASP A 222 35.18 -38.65 31.94
CA ASP A 222 36.32 -38.45 31.04
C ASP A 222 36.11 -39.20 29.71
N GLU A 223 35.34 -38.64 28.77
CA GLU A 223 35.42 -39.03 27.35
C GLU A 223 35.66 -37.80 26.45
N PRO A 224 36.74 -37.75 25.65
CA PRO A 224 37.18 -36.51 24.99
C PRO A 224 36.45 -36.16 23.68
N GLU A 225 35.44 -36.92 23.26
CA GLU A 225 34.84 -36.74 21.92
C GLU A 225 33.60 -35.81 21.86
N CYS A 226 32.99 -35.44 22.99
CA CYS A 226 31.73 -34.66 22.99
C CYS A 226 31.87 -33.14 23.26
N ASP A 227 33.10 -32.62 23.36
CA ASP A 227 33.35 -31.22 23.75
C ASP A 227 33.02 -30.17 22.67
N SER A 228 32.88 -30.58 21.39
CA SER A 228 32.59 -29.66 20.28
C SER A 228 31.09 -29.33 20.15
N THR A 229 30.21 -30.25 20.53
CA THR A 229 28.74 -30.10 20.39
C THR A 229 28.15 -29.27 21.53
N SER A 230 28.67 -29.43 22.75
CA SER A 230 28.32 -28.58 23.90
C SER A 230 28.81 -27.14 23.71
N ARG A 231 30.03 -26.93 23.19
CA ARG A 231 30.57 -25.59 22.92
C ARG A 231 29.86 -24.86 21.78
N SER A 232 29.44 -25.56 20.73
CA SER A 232 28.71 -24.96 19.60
C SER A 232 27.29 -24.52 19.96
N THR A 233 26.58 -25.28 20.80
CA THR A 233 25.23 -24.93 21.27
C THR A 233 25.21 -23.68 22.18
N ILE A 234 26.22 -23.51 23.04
CA ILE A 234 26.39 -22.31 23.87
C ILE A 234 26.63 -21.06 23.02
N VAL A 235 27.47 -21.16 21.98
CA VAL A 235 27.74 -20.02 21.08
C VAL A 235 26.48 -19.59 20.32
N SER A 236 25.68 -20.54 19.84
CA SER A 236 24.41 -20.23 19.18
C SER A 236 23.38 -19.60 20.14
N ASP A 237 23.31 -20.06 21.39
CA ASP A 237 22.41 -19.48 22.39
C ASP A 237 22.78 -18.02 22.71
N ILE A 238 24.06 -17.71 22.89
CA ILE A 238 24.56 -16.35 23.10
C ILE A 238 24.26 -15.46 21.88
N ALA A 239 24.48 -15.95 20.67
CA ALA A 239 24.20 -15.20 19.45
C ALA A 239 22.70 -14.83 19.33
N VAL A 240 21.82 -15.77 19.66
CA VAL A 240 20.37 -15.57 19.66
C VAL A 240 19.95 -14.55 20.73
N GLU A 241 20.55 -14.58 21.92
CA GLU A 241 20.32 -13.56 22.96
C GLU A 241 20.71 -12.15 22.50
N MET A 242 21.89 -12.02 21.89
CA MET A 242 22.35 -10.73 21.35
C MET A 242 21.41 -10.19 20.26
N LEU A 243 20.84 -11.06 19.43
CA LEU A 243 19.84 -10.67 18.43
C LEU A 243 18.56 -10.11 19.08
N PHE A 244 18.07 -10.70 20.17
CA PHE A 244 16.89 -10.20 20.88
C PHE A 244 17.14 -8.89 21.63
N ILE A 245 18.33 -8.71 22.21
CA ILE A 245 18.72 -7.43 22.81
C ILE A 245 18.75 -6.34 21.73
N LEU A 246 19.32 -6.64 20.56
CA LEU A 246 19.33 -5.72 19.43
C LEU A 246 17.92 -5.42 18.90
N ASP A 247 17.02 -6.41 18.90
CA ASP A 247 15.60 -6.21 18.53
C ASP A 247 14.92 -5.19 19.45
N ILE A 248 15.14 -5.26 20.77
CA ILE A 248 14.61 -4.28 21.72
C ILE A 248 15.10 -2.87 21.38
N ILE A 249 16.41 -2.71 21.12
CA ILE A 249 17.00 -1.41 20.76
C ILE A 249 16.39 -0.87 19.46
N LEU A 250 16.18 -1.73 18.46
CA LEU A 250 15.57 -1.36 17.18
C LEU A 250 14.07 -1.01 17.34
N ASN A 251 13.34 -1.68 18.22
CA ASN A 251 11.92 -1.41 18.48
C ASN A 251 11.70 -0.01 19.09
N PHE A 252 12.60 0.46 19.95
CA PHE A 252 12.59 1.85 20.44
C PHE A 252 12.77 2.91 19.34
N ARG A 253 13.25 2.51 18.17
CA ARG A 253 13.50 3.38 17.00
C ARG A 253 12.62 3.05 15.80
N THR A 254 11.68 2.13 15.94
CA THR A 254 10.78 1.73 14.84
C THR A 254 9.48 2.53 14.90
N THR A 255 9.01 3.04 13.76
CA THR A 255 7.72 3.76 13.69
C THR A 255 6.54 2.83 13.94
N TYR A 256 5.44 3.37 14.44
CA TYR A 256 4.17 2.64 14.57
C TYR A 256 3.03 3.43 13.92
N VAL A 257 1.91 2.74 13.67
CA VAL A 257 0.68 3.34 13.14
C VAL A 257 -0.27 3.57 14.30
N GLY A 258 -0.65 4.82 14.53
CA GLY A 258 -1.61 5.18 15.57
C GLY A 258 -3.05 4.75 15.22
N PRO A 259 -3.99 4.85 16.18
CA PRO A 259 -5.39 4.49 15.97
C PRO A 259 -6.07 5.32 14.86
N ALA A 260 -5.62 6.55 14.63
CA ALA A 260 -6.09 7.41 13.55
C ALA A 260 -5.48 7.07 12.17
N GLY A 261 -4.68 6.01 12.05
CA GLY A 261 -4.04 5.59 10.80
C GLY A 261 -2.84 6.44 10.36
N GLN A 262 -2.39 7.38 11.20
CA GLN A 262 -1.20 8.19 10.97
C GLN A 262 0.07 7.47 11.45
N VAL A 263 1.17 7.66 10.72
CA VAL A 263 2.48 7.12 11.11
C VAL A 263 3.15 8.09 12.07
N VAL A 264 3.50 7.61 13.27
CA VAL A 264 4.18 8.42 14.28
C VAL A 264 5.69 8.29 14.12
N TYR A 265 6.36 9.44 13.97
CA TYR A 265 7.81 9.55 13.78
C TYR A 265 8.54 10.11 15.01
N ASP A 266 7.83 10.61 16.02
CA ASP A 266 8.48 11.18 17.20
C ASP A 266 9.07 10.09 18.10
N ALA A 267 10.38 10.19 18.39
CA ALA A 267 11.11 9.18 19.16
C ALA A 267 10.62 9.08 20.61
N ARG A 268 10.19 10.19 21.23
CA ARG A 268 9.63 10.17 22.60
C ARG A 268 8.30 9.44 22.61
N SER A 269 7.42 9.76 21.67
CA SER A 269 6.13 9.11 21.50
C SER A 269 6.27 7.60 21.20
N ILE A 270 7.25 7.19 20.39
CA ILE A 270 7.58 5.78 20.13
C ILE A 270 8.04 5.09 21.43
N CYS A 271 8.95 5.70 22.18
CA CYS A 271 9.47 5.14 23.42
C CYS A 271 8.37 4.95 24.48
N LEU A 272 7.53 5.96 24.69
CA LEU A 272 6.41 5.88 25.63
C LEU A 272 5.41 4.78 25.22
N HIS A 273 5.05 4.72 23.94
CA HIS A 273 4.15 3.69 23.44
C HIS A 273 4.73 2.27 23.60
N TYR A 274 6.01 2.07 23.27
CA TYR A 274 6.66 0.76 23.41
C TYR A 274 6.85 0.34 24.87
N SER A 275 7.23 1.28 25.74
CA SER A 275 7.40 1.03 27.18
C SER A 275 6.09 0.62 27.88
N ALA A 276 4.96 1.17 27.44
CA ALA A 276 3.64 0.86 28.00
C ALA A 276 3.04 -0.46 27.47
N THR A 277 3.51 -0.97 26.32
CA THR A 277 2.89 -2.12 25.64
C THR A 277 3.70 -3.40 25.78
N TRP A 278 4.82 -3.51 25.08
CA TRP A 278 5.52 -4.78 24.90
C TRP A 278 6.90 -4.84 25.55
N PHE A 279 7.47 -3.70 25.95
CA PHE A 279 8.83 -3.63 26.49
C PHE A 279 9.06 -4.57 27.69
N ILE A 280 8.14 -4.62 28.65
CA ILE A 280 8.30 -5.44 29.87
C ILE A 280 8.38 -6.92 29.50
N LEU A 281 7.51 -7.38 28.61
CA LEU A 281 7.50 -8.76 28.13
C LEU A 281 8.78 -9.08 27.34
N ASP A 282 9.20 -8.16 26.48
CA ASP A 282 10.40 -8.32 25.67
C ASP A 282 11.67 -8.35 26.52
N LEU A 283 11.74 -7.54 27.58
CA LEU A 283 12.85 -7.49 28.52
C LEU A 283 12.98 -8.79 29.31
N ILE A 284 11.88 -9.28 29.89
CA ILE A 284 11.85 -10.56 30.64
C ILE A 284 12.29 -11.71 29.73
N ALA A 285 11.82 -11.71 28.49
CA ALA A 285 12.16 -12.73 27.51
C ALA A 285 13.63 -12.67 27.03
N ALA A 286 14.33 -11.54 27.20
CA ALA A 286 15.71 -11.34 26.76
C ALA A 286 16.76 -11.54 27.86
N LEU A 287 16.36 -11.88 29.10
CA LEU A 287 17.28 -12.05 30.22
C LEU A 287 18.25 -13.24 29.99
N PRO A 288 19.58 -13.00 30.06
CA PRO A 288 20.59 -14.03 29.85
C PRO A 288 20.84 -14.80 31.17
N PHE A 289 19.91 -15.68 31.54
CA PHE A 289 20.04 -16.49 32.78
C PHE A 289 21.27 -17.41 32.79
N ASP A 290 21.82 -17.74 31.61
CA ASP A 290 23.04 -18.55 31.49
C ASP A 290 24.28 -17.82 32.05
N LEU A 291 24.29 -16.49 32.07
CA LEU A 291 25.37 -15.70 32.67
C LEU A 291 25.45 -15.88 34.19
N LEU A 292 24.34 -16.22 34.86
CA LEU A 292 24.32 -16.47 36.31
C LEU A 292 25.11 -17.72 36.70
N TYR A 293 25.22 -18.72 35.80
CA TYR A 293 26.08 -19.89 36.01
C TYR A 293 27.57 -19.52 35.98
N ALA A 294 27.97 -18.55 35.15
CA ALA A 294 29.34 -18.07 35.10
C ALA A 294 29.77 -17.35 36.39
N PHE A 295 28.82 -16.82 37.17
CA PHE A 295 29.06 -16.17 38.45
C PHE A 295 29.06 -17.13 39.65
N ASN A 296 29.06 -18.46 39.40
CA ASN A 296 29.22 -19.52 40.41
C ASN A 296 28.21 -19.45 41.58
N VAL A 297 27.02 -18.88 41.34
CA VAL A 297 25.91 -18.94 42.29
C VAL A 297 25.43 -20.39 42.31
N SER A 298 25.33 -21.01 43.49
CA SER A 298 24.89 -22.40 43.65
C SER A 298 23.41 -22.54 43.32
N VAL A 299 23.07 -22.65 42.03
CA VAL A 299 21.67 -22.70 41.63
C VAL A 299 21.18 -24.11 41.35
N THR A 300 20.16 -24.46 42.12
CA THR A 300 19.37 -25.68 42.08
C THR A 300 18.57 -25.80 40.77
N SER A 301 17.91 -26.96 40.58
CA SER A 301 16.94 -27.30 39.52
C SER A 301 16.00 -26.15 39.09
N LEU A 302 15.74 -25.18 39.97
CA LEU A 302 14.93 -23.99 39.70
C LEU A 302 15.47 -23.09 38.56
N VAL A 303 16.80 -22.92 38.40
CA VAL A 303 17.34 -22.08 37.30
C VAL A 303 17.19 -22.74 35.94
N HIS A 304 17.26 -24.08 35.86
CA HIS A 304 16.94 -24.79 34.62
C HIS A 304 15.48 -24.54 34.21
N LEU A 305 14.56 -24.46 35.18
CA LEU A 305 13.16 -24.13 34.89
C LEU A 305 12.97 -22.67 34.47
N LEU A 306 13.76 -21.73 35.00
CA LEU A 306 13.72 -20.33 34.58
C LEU A 306 14.09 -20.12 33.10
N LYS A 307 14.83 -21.04 32.48
CA LYS A 307 15.08 -21.00 31.03
C LYS A 307 13.78 -21.07 30.20
N THR A 308 12.71 -21.66 30.73
CA THR A 308 11.40 -21.74 30.04
C THR A 308 10.74 -20.38 29.84
N VAL A 309 11.14 -19.34 30.60
CA VAL A 309 10.71 -17.95 30.40
C VAL A 309 11.06 -17.46 28.99
N ARG A 310 12.10 -18.02 28.34
CA ARG A 310 12.43 -17.74 26.94
C ARG A 310 11.31 -18.09 25.95
N LEU A 311 10.36 -18.98 26.31
CA LEU A 311 9.20 -19.30 25.46
C LEU A 311 8.22 -18.13 25.33
N LEU A 312 8.26 -17.14 26.24
CA LEU A 312 7.46 -15.91 26.11
C LEU A 312 7.77 -15.16 24.80
N ARG A 313 8.93 -15.41 24.18
CA ARG A 313 9.29 -14.86 22.85
C ARG A 313 8.30 -15.24 21.75
N LEU A 314 7.55 -16.34 21.90
CA LEU A 314 6.52 -16.75 20.94
C LEU A 314 5.32 -15.80 20.92
N LEU A 315 5.07 -15.03 21.99
CA LEU A 315 4.02 -14.00 21.97
C LEU A 315 4.33 -12.90 20.93
N ARG A 316 5.59 -12.73 20.51
CA ARG A 316 5.96 -11.83 19.41
C ARG A 316 5.36 -12.25 18.07
N LEU A 317 5.00 -13.53 17.90
CA LEU A 317 4.29 -14.00 16.71
C LEU A 317 2.90 -13.35 16.59
N LEU A 318 2.24 -13.11 17.72
CA LEU A 318 0.93 -12.46 17.75
C LEU A 318 1.00 -11.04 17.19
N GLN A 319 2.06 -10.29 17.51
CA GLN A 319 2.28 -8.93 16.98
C GLN A 319 2.44 -8.90 15.46
N LYS A 320 2.90 -10.01 14.85
CA LYS A 320 3.20 -10.11 13.42
C LYS A 320 2.14 -10.87 12.63
N LEU A 321 1.12 -11.42 13.31
CA LEU A 321 0.11 -12.27 12.72
C LEU A 321 -0.71 -11.54 11.63
N ASP A 322 -1.00 -10.25 11.81
CA ASP A 322 -1.70 -9.43 10.82
C ASP A 322 -0.91 -9.23 9.51
N ARG A 323 0.43 -9.24 9.58
CA ARG A 323 1.29 -9.16 8.40
C ARG A 323 1.31 -10.49 7.65
N TYR A 324 1.40 -11.59 8.39
CA TYR A 324 1.51 -12.94 7.83
C TYR A 324 0.17 -13.48 7.31
N SER A 325 -0.96 -13.09 7.92
CA SER A 325 -2.32 -13.52 7.56
C SER A 325 -2.77 -13.08 6.16
N GLN A 326 -2.03 -12.18 5.50
CA GLN A 326 -2.30 -11.75 4.13
C GLN A 326 -2.10 -12.85 3.10
N TYR A 327 -1.11 -13.71 3.33
CA TYR A 327 -0.70 -14.74 2.41
C TYR A 327 -1.14 -16.10 2.95
N SER A 328 -2.19 -16.67 2.36
CA SER A 328 -2.76 -17.93 2.86
C SER A 328 -1.74 -19.08 2.90
N ALA A 329 -0.76 -19.09 1.99
CA ALA A 329 0.34 -20.06 2.02
C ALA A 329 1.24 -19.92 3.26
N VAL A 330 1.52 -18.67 3.68
CA VAL A 330 2.31 -18.39 4.89
C VAL A 330 1.53 -18.78 6.14
N VAL A 331 0.21 -18.58 6.15
CA VAL A 331 -0.65 -19.04 7.26
C VAL A 331 -0.60 -20.57 7.39
N LEU A 332 -0.67 -21.29 6.28
CA LEU A 332 -0.58 -22.76 6.30
C LEU A 332 0.79 -23.24 6.78
N THR A 333 1.88 -22.65 6.30
CA THR A 333 3.23 -23.04 6.76
C THR A 333 3.45 -22.71 8.24
N LEU A 334 2.94 -21.57 8.72
CA LEU A 334 2.96 -21.22 10.15
C LEU A 334 2.13 -22.19 10.99
N LEU A 335 0.96 -22.60 10.50
CA LEU A 335 0.13 -23.57 11.21
C LEU A 335 0.81 -24.94 11.30
N MET A 336 1.44 -25.39 10.21
CA MET A 336 2.21 -26.64 10.20
C MET A 336 3.45 -26.58 11.10
N SER A 337 4.12 -25.42 11.19
CA SER A 337 5.25 -25.26 12.11
C SER A 337 4.80 -25.23 13.58
N VAL A 338 3.65 -24.61 13.89
CA VAL A 338 3.03 -24.68 15.23
C VAL A 338 2.65 -26.11 15.59
N PHE A 339 2.09 -26.88 14.65
CA PHE A 339 1.78 -28.29 14.85
C PHE A 339 3.04 -29.12 15.17
N ALA A 340 4.14 -28.92 14.43
CA ALA A 340 5.40 -29.59 14.69
C ALA A 340 6.02 -29.18 16.05
N LEU A 341 5.95 -27.90 16.43
CA LEU A 341 6.39 -27.42 17.74
C LEU A 341 5.58 -28.02 18.88
N LEU A 342 4.27 -28.11 18.72
CA LEU A 342 3.39 -28.73 19.72
C LEU A 342 3.71 -30.21 19.89
N ALA A 343 3.92 -30.94 18.79
CA ALA A 343 4.35 -32.34 18.84
C ALA A 343 5.69 -32.50 19.58
N HIS A 344 6.64 -31.60 19.32
CA HIS A 344 7.93 -31.55 20.01
C HIS A 344 7.78 -31.26 21.52
N TRP A 345 6.96 -30.28 21.90
CA TRP A 345 6.73 -29.95 23.32
C TRP A 345 6.06 -31.09 24.08
N LEU A 346 5.03 -31.68 23.48
CA LEU A 346 4.37 -32.85 24.07
C LEU A 346 5.36 -34.02 24.17
N ALA A 347 6.29 -34.19 23.22
CA ALA A 347 7.32 -35.23 23.29
C ALA A 347 8.29 -34.99 24.45
N CYS A 348 8.69 -33.73 24.67
CA CYS A 348 9.49 -33.34 25.83
C CYS A 348 8.77 -33.64 27.15
N VAL A 349 7.48 -33.30 27.25
CA VAL A 349 6.66 -33.60 28.44
C VAL A 349 6.50 -35.11 28.64
N TRP A 350 6.23 -35.86 27.58
CA TRP A 350 6.14 -37.32 27.60
C TRP A 350 7.41 -37.98 28.16
N TYR A 351 8.56 -37.47 27.74
CA TYR A 351 9.85 -37.92 28.25
C TYR A 351 10.08 -37.58 29.72
N VAL A 352 9.70 -36.37 30.16
CA VAL A 352 9.79 -36.00 31.59
C VAL A 352 8.88 -36.86 32.46
N ILE A 353 7.68 -37.24 31.99
CA ILE A 353 6.78 -38.16 32.70
C ILE A 353 7.48 -39.51 32.90
N GLY A 354 7.99 -40.11 31.82
CA GLY A 354 8.69 -41.39 31.90
C GLY A 354 9.92 -41.35 32.81
N ARG A 355 10.71 -40.27 32.77
CA ARG A 355 11.87 -40.11 33.65
C ARG A 355 11.47 -39.98 35.12
N LYS A 356 10.41 -39.22 35.43
CA LYS A 356 9.96 -39.04 36.82
C LYS A 356 9.41 -40.34 37.41
N GLU A 357 8.65 -41.10 36.63
CA GLU A 357 8.14 -42.42 37.06
C GLU A 357 9.28 -43.45 37.21
N LEU A 358 10.31 -43.37 36.37
CA LEU A 358 11.53 -44.16 36.53
C LEU A 358 12.27 -43.79 37.83
N ALA A 359 12.39 -42.49 38.14
CA ALA A 359 13.10 -41.99 39.31
C ALA A 359 12.36 -42.20 40.65
N SER A 360 11.02 -42.27 40.64
CA SER A 360 10.24 -42.57 41.85
C SER A 360 10.43 -44.02 42.33
N ASN A 361 10.86 -44.91 41.43
CA ASN A 361 11.23 -46.30 41.72
C ASN A 361 10.18 -47.06 42.56
N ASP A 362 8.90 -46.83 42.26
CA ASP A 362 7.78 -47.46 42.96
C ASP A 362 7.73 -48.97 42.65
N PRO A 363 7.78 -49.87 43.66
CA PRO A 363 7.88 -51.31 43.44
C PRO A 363 6.74 -51.93 42.62
N LEU A 364 5.57 -51.28 42.59
CA LEU A 364 4.37 -51.78 41.90
C LEU A 364 4.32 -51.41 40.41
N THR A 365 4.95 -50.29 40.03
CA THR A 365 4.83 -49.68 38.69
C THR A 365 6.16 -49.62 37.94
N TRP A 366 7.24 -50.07 38.58
CA TRP A 366 8.62 -49.98 38.06
C TRP A 366 8.82 -50.59 36.66
N ASP A 367 8.10 -51.68 36.34
CA ASP A 367 8.35 -52.49 35.13
C ASP A 367 7.40 -52.22 33.96
N ILE A 368 6.41 -51.34 34.16
CA ILE A 368 5.32 -51.08 33.19
C ILE A 368 5.43 -49.72 32.48
N GLY A 369 6.28 -48.81 32.95
CA GLY A 369 6.46 -47.49 32.33
C GLY A 369 6.95 -47.57 30.88
N TRP A 370 6.55 -46.60 30.05
CA TRP A 370 6.82 -46.63 28.62
C TRP A 370 8.32 -46.60 28.28
N LEU A 371 9.13 -45.93 29.12
CA LEU A 371 10.57 -45.78 28.90
C LEU A 371 11.34 -47.09 29.18
N GLN A 372 10.91 -47.83 30.20
CA GLN A 372 11.42 -49.17 30.53
C GLN A 372 11.04 -50.17 29.44
N GLU A 373 9.79 -50.16 28.99
CA GLU A 373 9.32 -50.99 27.89
C GLU A 373 10.09 -50.71 26.58
N LEU A 374 10.41 -49.44 26.31
CA LEU A 374 11.26 -49.07 25.19
C LEU A 374 12.67 -49.66 25.32
N GLY A 375 13.28 -49.59 26.51
CA GLY A 375 14.59 -50.18 26.78
C GLY A 375 14.61 -51.69 26.58
N LYS A 376 13.55 -52.39 26.99
CA LYS A 376 13.37 -53.83 26.73
C LYS A 376 13.32 -54.15 25.23
N ARG A 377 12.54 -53.39 24.46
CA ARG A 377 12.40 -53.58 23.00
C ARG A 377 13.67 -53.28 22.21
N LEU A 378 14.50 -52.36 22.71
CA LEU A 378 15.77 -51.99 22.10
C LEU A 378 16.97 -52.80 22.63
N GLU A 379 16.73 -53.85 23.41
CA GLU A 379 17.77 -54.69 24.02
C GLU A 379 18.78 -53.89 24.87
N THR A 380 18.36 -52.73 25.39
CA THR A 380 19.15 -51.82 26.23
C THR A 380 18.37 -51.50 27.51
N PRO A 381 18.13 -52.50 28.39
CA PRO A 381 17.31 -52.32 29.57
C PRO A 381 17.99 -51.43 30.62
N TYR A 382 17.18 -50.81 31.48
CA TYR A 382 17.67 -50.13 32.67
C TYR A 382 18.06 -51.16 33.74
N THR A 383 19.25 -51.00 34.31
CA THR A 383 19.76 -51.74 35.47
C THR A 383 19.65 -50.83 36.70
N ASN A 384 19.20 -51.36 37.85
CA ASN A 384 19.06 -50.61 39.11
C ASN A 384 18.32 -49.25 39.00
N GLY A 385 17.25 -49.17 38.21
CA GLY A 385 16.34 -48.01 38.14
C GLY A 385 16.86 -46.79 37.37
N THR A 386 18.15 -46.46 37.40
CA THR A 386 18.68 -45.25 36.73
C THR A 386 19.94 -45.48 35.90
N THR A 387 20.55 -46.67 35.94
CA THR A 387 21.79 -46.97 35.20
C THR A 387 21.50 -47.79 33.94
N GLY A 388 22.14 -47.48 32.81
CA GLY A 388 21.80 -48.08 31.51
C GLY A 388 20.60 -47.42 30.82
N GLY A 389 19.95 -48.12 29.88
CA GLY A 389 18.82 -47.61 29.10
C GLY A 389 19.13 -47.23 27.64
N PRO A 390 18.09 -46.88 26.86
CA PRO A 390 18.25 -46.43 25.47
C PRO A 390 18.97 -45.09 25.37
N SER A 391 19.70 -44.88 24.26
CA SER A 391 20.39 -43.62 24.00
C SER A 391 19.44 -42.42 24.00
N MET A 392 19.94 -41.24 24.39
CA MET A 392 19.15 -40.00 24.45
C MET A 392 18.47 -39.67 23.10
N ARG A 393 19.18 -39.93 21.99
CA ARG A 393 18.64 -39.78 20.63
C ARG A 393 17.46 -40.72 20.40
N SER A 394 17.57 -41.98 20.81
CA SER A 394 16.50 -42.97 20.65
C SER A 394 15.27 -42.62 21.48
N ALA A 395 15.47 -42.22 22.74
CA ALA A 395 14.38 -41.79 23.63
C ALA A 395 13.64 -40.55 23.08
N TYR A 396 14.37 -39.56 22.54
CA TYR A 396 13.75 -38.39 21.89
C TYR A 396 12.94 -38.77 20.66
N ILE A 397 13.50 -39.59 19.76
CA ILE A 397 12.81 -40.03 18.52
C ILE A 397 11.56 -40.84 18.87
N ALA A 398 11.64 -41.75 19.84
CA ALA A 398 10.50 -42.55 20.30
C ALA A 398 9.41 -41.68 20.92
N SER A 399 9.78 -40.67 21.72
CA SER A 399 8.83 -39.71 22.30
C SER A 399 8.13 -38.88 21.23
N LEU A 400 8.89 -38.37 20.24
CA LEU A 400 8.33 -37.60 19.13
C LEU A 400 7.45 -38.45 18.23
N TYR A 401 7.84 -39.71 17.99
CA TYR A 401 7.04 -40.67 17.24
C TYR A 401 5.69 -40.94 17.94
N PHE A 402 5.71 -41.15 19.26
CA PHE A 402 4.49 -41.33 20.04
C PHE A 402 3.55 -40.12 19.93
N THR A 403 4.07 -38.90 20.16
CA THR A 403 3.23 -37.69 20.12
C THR A 403 2.74 -37.36 18.72
N LEU A 404 3.56 -37.52 17.68
CA LEU A 404 3.12 -37.36 16.30
C LEU A 404 2.05 -38.38 15.93
N SER A 405 2.23 -39.66 16.29
CA SER A 405 1.22 -40.70 15.99
C SER A 405 -0.10 -40.46 16.73
N SER A 406 -0.06 -39.89 17.94
CA SER A 406 -1.24 -39.54 18.72
C SER A 406 -1.93 -38.29 18.18
N LEU A 407 -1.17 -37.23 17.86
CA LEU A 407 -1.69 -35.97 17.31
C LEU A 407 -2.29 -36.14 15.91
N THR A 408 -1.73 -37.06 15.11
CA THR A 408 -2.23 -37.39 13.77
C THR A 408 -3.33 -38.46 13.78
N SER A 409 -3.77 -38.91 14.96
CA SER A 409 -4.79 -39.96 15.15
C SER A 409 -4.46 -41.33 14.52
N VAL A 410 -3.18 -41.61 14.25
CA VAL A 410 -2.73 -42.89 13.66
C VAL A 410 -2.62 -43.99 14.73
N GLY A 411 -1.96 -43.70 15.86
CA GLY A 411 -1.89 -44.59 17.02
C GLY A 411 -1.32 -46.00 16.76
N PHE A 412 -0.08 -46.11 16.26
CA PHE A 412 0.54 -47.39 15.89
C PHE A 412 0.69 -48.41 17.04
N GLY A 413 0.75 -47.97 18.30
CA GLY A 413 0.85 -48.85 19.48
C GLY A 413 2.24 -49.38 19.82
N ASN A 414 3.30 -49.01 19.08
CA ASN A 414 4.68 -49.40 19.40
C ASN A 414 5.24 -48.72 20.65
N VAL A 415 4.74 -47.51 20.95
CA VAL A 415 4.93 -46.80 22.22
C VAL A 415 3.53 -46.46 22.69
N CYS A 416 3.17 -46.84 23.91
CA CYS A 416 1.83 -46.68 24.45
C CYS A 416 1.88 -46.30 25.94
N ALA A 417 0.77 -45.75 26.41
CA ALA A 417 0.56 -45.41 27.81
C ALA A 417 0.06 -46.62 28.60
N ASN A 418 0.81 -46.98 29.63
CA ASN A 418 0.54 -48.10 30.54
C ASN A 418 0.12 -47.57 31.92
N THR A 419 0.77 -46.52 32.43
CA THR A 419 0.47 -45.92 33.74
C THR A 419 -0.71 -44.94 33.67
N ASP A 420 -1.31 -44.61 34.82
CA ASP A 420 -2.45 -43.69 34.85
C ASP A 420 -2.06 -42.26 34.46
N ALA A 421 -0.86 -41.80 34.84
CA ALA A 421 -0.35 -40.49 34.43
C ALA A 421 -0.09 -40.44 32.92
N GLU A 422 0.52 -41.48 32.36
CA GLU A 422 0.72 -41.64 30.92
C GLU A 422 -0.62 -41.63 30.15
N LYS A 423 -1.64 -42.33 30.67
CA LYS A 423 -2.99 -42.40 30.05
C LYS A 423 -3.69 -41.04 30.09
N ILE A 424 -3.65 -40.34 31.22
CA ILE A 424 -4.23 -38.98 31.34
C ILE A 424 -3.55 -38.04 30.34
N PHE A 425 -2.22 -38.08 30.24
CA PHE A 425 -1.48 -37.28 29.26
C PHE A 425 -1.86 -37.64 27.81
N SER A 426 -2.04 -38.93 27.52
CA SER A 426 -2.45 -39.40 26.20
C SER A 426 -3.85 -38.92 25.82
N ILE A 427 -4.81 -38.94 26.75
CA ILE A 427 -6.17 -38.41 26.55
C ILE A 427 -6.11 -36.91 26.22
N CYS A 428 -5.34 -36.13 26.99
CA CYS A 428 -5.13 -34.71 26.72
C CYS A 428 -4.49 -34.46 25.35
N THR A 429 -3.46 -35.25 24.99
CA THR A 429 -2.78 -35.16 23.71
C THR A 429 -3.71 -35.48 22.54
N MET A 430 -4.55 -36.52 22.66
CA MET A 430 -5.56 -36.86 21.65
C MET A 430 -6.60 -35.75 21.46
N LEU A 431 -7.08 -35.14 22.54
CA LEU A 431 -8.06 -34.04 22.47
C LEU A 431 -7.46 -32.81 21.76
N ILE A 432 -6.23 -32.43 22.11
CA ILE A 432 -5.49 -31.34 21.46
C ILE A 432 -5.24 -31.67 19.98
N GLY A 433 -4.85 -32.91 19.67
CA GLY A 433 -4.64 -33.40 18.31
C GLY A 433 -5.89 -33.28 17.45
N ALA A 434 -7.04 -33.73 17.97
CA ALA A 434 -8.32 -33.64 17.27
C ALA A 434 -8.70 -32.19 16.92
N LEU A 435 -8.53 -31.26 17.87
CA LEU A 435 -8.80 -29.83 17.63
C LEU A 435 -7.83 -29.24 16.60
N MET A 436 -6.54 -29.54 16.72
CA MET A 436 -5.52 -29.05 15.78
C MET A 436 -5.75 -29.58 14.35
N HIS A 437 -6.07 -30.86 14.22
CA HIS A 437 -6.40 -31.47 12.93
C HIS A 437 -7.62 -30.78 12.29
N ALA A 438 -8.68 -30.50 13.06
CA ALA A 438 -9.84 -29.76 12.57
C ALA A 438 -9.46 -28.35 12.05
N VAL A 439 -8.60 -27.62 12.75
CA VAL A 439 -8.13 -26.28 12.33
C VAL A 439 -7.27 -26.36 11.06
N VAL A 440 -6.36 -27.34 10.98
CA VAL A 440 -5.51 -27.55 9.79
C VAL A 440 -6.35 -27.87 8.56
N PHE A 441 -7.24 -28.86 8.65
CA PHE A 441 -8.11 -29.23 7.53
C PHE A 441 -9.05 -28.10 7.14
N GLY A 442 -9.62 -27.38 8.10
CA GLY A 442 -10.46 -26.21 7.83
C GLY A 442 -9.73 -25.13 7.01
N ASN A 443 -8.48 -24.82 7.37
CA ASN A 443 -7.67 -23.85 6.62
C ASN A 443 -7.28 -24.36 5.23
N VAL A 444 -6.90 -25.63 5.10
CA VAL A 444 -6.59 -26.23 3.79
C VAL A 444 -7.81 -26.17 2.87
N THR A 445 -8.99 -26.53 3.36
CA THR A 445 -10.24 -26.42 2.60
C THR A 445 -10.53 -24.97 2.18
N ALA A 446 -10.36 -24.00 3.08
CA ALA A 446 -10.56 -22.58 2.77
C ALA A 446 -9.57 -22.07 1.69
N ILE A 447 -8.31 -22.50 1.73
CA ILE A 447 -7.29 -22.17 0.72
C ILE A 447 -7.68 -22.76 -0.64
N ILE A 448 -8.07 -24.04 -0.67
CA ILE A 448 -8.51 -24.71 -1.90
C ILE A 448 -9.72 -23.98 -2.49
N GLN A 449 -10.72 -23.64 -1.67
CA GLN A 449 -11.89 -22.87 -2.11
C GLN A 449 -11.50 -21.51 -2.69
N ARG A 450 -10.58 -20.79 -2.04
CA ARG A 450 -10.08 -19.49 -2.53
C ARG A 450 -9.32 -19.63 -3.85
N MET A 451 -8.47 -20.64 -3.97
CA MET A 451 -7.69 -20.93 -5.19
C MET A 451 -8.61 -21.25 -6.38
N TYR A 452 -9.66 -22.04 -6.16
CA TYR A 452 -10.61 -22.40 -7.20
C TYR A 452 -11.76 -21.41 -7.40
N SER A 453 -11.85 -20.33 -6.62
CA SER A 453 -12.95 -19.36 -6.69
C SER A 453 -13.18 -18.79 -8.10
N ARG A 454 -12.13 -18.37 -8.80
CA ARG A 454 -12.22 -17.83 -10.17
C ARG A 454 -12.64 -18.88 -11.19
N ARG A 455 -12.10 -20.09 -11.08
CA ARG A 455 -12.45 -21.21 -11.97
C ARG A 455 -13.89 -21.68 -11.74
N SER A 456 -14.31 -21.71 -10.47
CA SER A 456 -15.69 -22.01 -10.08
C SER A 456 -16.67 -20.97 -10.65
N LEU A 457 -16.32 -19.68 -10.59
CA LEU A 457 -17.12 -18.61 -11.19
C LEU A 457 -17.27 -18.77 -12.71
N TYR A 458 -16.17 -19.07 -13.42
CA TYR A 458 -16.22 -19.37 -14.87
C TYR A 458 -17.17 -20.52 -15.17
N HIS A 459 -17.03 -21.65 -14.46
CA HIS A 459 -17.87 -22.82 -14.68
C HIS A 459 -19.34 -22.56 -14.35
N THR A 460 -19.62 -21.80 -13.30
CA THR A 460 -20.98 -21.39 -12.92
C THR A 460 -21.61 -20.55 -14.02
N ARG A 461 -20.96 -19.45 -14.45
CA ARG A 461 -21.46 -18.58 -15.53
C ARG A 461 -21.60 -19.31 -16.87
N MET A 462 -20.67 -20.19 -17.20
CA MET A 462 -20.73 -21.04 -18.40
C MET A 462 -21.91 -22.02 -18.34
N LYS A 463 -22.21 -22.56 -17.16
CA LYS A 463 -23.38 -23.42 -16.95
C LYS A 463 -24.66 -22.63 -17.15
N ASP A 464 -24.78 -21.45 -16.52
CA ASP A 464 -25.94 -20.57 -16.67
C ASP A 464 -26.20 -20.21 -18.14
N LEU A 465 -25.14 -19.89 -18.90
CA LEU A 465 -25.21 -19.64 -20.34
C LEU A 465 -25.71 -20.85 -21.13
N LYS A 466 -25.21 -22.05 -20.83
CA LYS A 466 -25.65 -23.30 -21.49
C LYS A 466 -27.09 -23.63 -21.17
N ASP A 467 -27.52 -23.40 -19.93
CA ASP A 467 -28.89 -23.62 -19.49
C ASP A 467 -29.84 -22.61 -20.15
N PHE A 468 -29.45 -21.32 -20.24
CA PHE A 468 -30.17 -20.30 -21.01
C PHE A 468 -30.37 -20.72 -22.48
N ILE A 469 -29.30 -21.16 -23.15
CA ILE A 469 -29.37 -21.63 -24.54
C ILE A 469 -30.34 -22.81 -24.69
N ARG A 470 -30.35 -23.73 -23.71
CA ARG A 470 -31.22 -24.92 -23.71
C ARG A 470 -32.68 -24.54 -23.51
N VAL A 471 -32.97 -23.69 -22.53
CA VAL A 471 -34.34 -23.25 -22.19
C VAL A 471 -34.98 -22.53 -23.37
N HIS A 472 -34.24 -21.64 -24.02
CA HIS A 472 -34.73 -20.85 -25.16
C HIS A 472 -34.62 -21.56 -26.52
N ARG A 473 -34.14 -22.81 -26.56
CA ARG A 473 -34.00 -23.62 -27.79
C ARG A 473 -33.29 -22.88 -28.94
N LEU A 474 -32.19 -22.19 -28.63
CA LEU A 474 -31.47 -21.39 -29.61
C LEU A 474 -30.81 -22.26 -30.71
N PRO A 475 -30.75 -21.78 -31.97
CA PRO A 475 -30.16 -22.54 -33.08
C PRO A 475 -28.66 -22.79 -32.88
N ARG A 476 -28.15 -23.89 -33.45
CA ARG A 476 -26.76 -24.37 -33.26
C ARG A 476 -25.72 -23.31 -33.60
N GLN A 477 -25.94 -22.52 -34.65
CA GLN A 477 -25.05 -21.44 -35.07
C GLN A 477 -24.95 -20.33 -34.01
N LEU A 478 -26.09 -19.86 -33.49
CA LEU A 478 -26.11 -18.82 -32.45
C LEU A 478 -25.52 -19.34 -31.14
N LYS A 479 -25.82 -20.59 -30.77
CA LYS A 479 -25.22 -21.25 -29.61
C LYS A 479 -23.69 -21.24 -29.68
N GLN A 480 -23.11 -21.63 -30.82
CA GLN A 480 -21.66 -21.67 -30.98
C GLN A 480 -21.06 -20.27 -30.82
N ARG A 481 -21.66 -19.27 -31.47
CA ARG A 481 -21.23 -17.86 -31.37
C ARG A 481 -21.27 -17.34 -29.93
N MET A 482 -22.35 -17.59 -29.19
CA MET A 482 -22.47 -17.17 -27.79
C MET A 482 -21.40 -17.80 -26.89
N LEU A 483 -21.08 -19.09 -27.11
CA LEU A 483 -20.06 -19.80 -26.33
C LEU A 483 -18.64 -19.31 -26.65
N GLU A 484 -18.33 -19.11 -27.93
CA GLU A 484 -17.04 -18.57 -28.38
C GLU A 484 -16.83 -17.15 -27.87
N TYR A 485 -17.85 -16.29 -27.98
CA TYR A 485 -17.83 -14.94 -27.42
C TYR A 485 -17.52 -14.95 -25.92
N PHE A 486 -18.24 -15.78 -25.15
CA PHE A 486 -18.05 -15.85 -23.71
C PHE A 486 -16.65 -16.36 -23.34
N GLN A 487 -16.16 -17.41 -24.02
CA GLN A 487 -14.82 -17.97 -23.79
C GLN A 487 -13.72 -16.96 -24.10
N THR A 488 -13.82 -16.29 -25.24
CA THR A 488 -12.81 -15.30 -25.65
C THR A 488 -12.82 -14.10 -24.72
N THR A 489 -13.99 -13.54 -24.43
CA THR A 489 -14.13 -12.42 -23.48
C THR A 489 -13.57 -12.78 -22.10
N TRP A 490 -13.84 -14.00 -21.61
CA TRP A 490 -13.28 -14.47 -20.35
C TRP A 490 -11.76 -14.64 -20.41
N SER A 491 -11.21 -15.10 -21.53
CA SER A 491 -9.76 -15.28 -21.71
C SER A 491 -8.99 -13.95 -21.72
N VAL A 492 -9.61 -12.88 -22.24
CA VAL A 492 -9.00 -11.55 -22.32
C VAL A 492 -9.14 -10.82 -20.99
N ASN A 493 -10.34 -10.80 -20.41
CA ASN A 493 -10.63 -10.01 -19.21
C ASN A 493 -10.44 -10.80 -17.90
N ASN A 494 -10.08 -12.08 -17.98
CA ASN A 494 -10.06 -13.02 -16.85
C ASN A 494 -11.39 -13.07 -16.05
N GLY A 495 -12.50 -12.64 -16.65
CA GLY A 495 -13.80 -12.48 -16.01
C GLY A 495 -13.93 -11.29 -15.05
N ILE A 496 -13.13 -10.24 -15.25
CA ILE A 496 -13.19 -8.99 -14.47
C ILE A 496 -13.98 -7.97 -15.28
N ASN A 497 -14.99 -7.36 -14.65
CA ASN A 497 -15.79 -6.32 -15.26
C ASN A 497 -15.16 -4.95 -14.92
N ALA A 498 -14.43 -4.36 -15.87
CA ALA A 498 -13.68 -3.14 -15.62
C ALA A 498 -14.57 -1.98 -15.14
N ASN A 499 -15.78 -1.85 -15.70
CA ASN A 499 -16.70 -0.76 -15.34
C ASN A 499 -17.19 -0.85 -13.89
N GLU A 500 -17.42 -2.06 -13.39
CA GLU A 500 -17.85 -2.29 -12.00
C GLU A 500 -16.70 -1.99 -11.03
N LEU A 501 -15.49 -2.50 -11.34
CA LEU A 501 -14.29 -2.23 -10.56
C LEU A 501 -13.93 -0.75 -10.51
N LEU A 502 -14.12 -0.04 -11.62
CA LEU A 502 -13.82 1.39 -11.72
C LEU A 502 -14.76 2.28 -10.91
N HIS A 503 -15.94 1.77 -10.51
CA HIS A 503 -16.92 2.51 -9.71
C HIS A 503 -16.48 2.67 -8.24
N ASP A 504 -15.56 1.83 -7.76
CA ASP A 504 -15.04 1.91 -6.39
C ASP A 504 -14.03 3.06 -6.19
N PHE A 505 -13.57 3.68 -7.29
CA PHE A 505 -12.58 4.75 -7.27
C PHE A 505 -13.21 6.14 -7.44
N PRO A 506 -12.59 7.20 -6.87
CA PRO A 506 -13.00 8.58 -7.13
C PRO A 506 -12.92 8.95 -8.62
N ASP A 507 -13.77 9.90 -9.04
CA ASP A 507 -13.91 10.32 -10.45
C ASP A 507 -12.59 10.70 -11.11
N GLU A 508 -11.70 11.40 -10.39
CA GLU A 508 -10.39 11.80 -10.93
C GLU A 508 -9.51 10.60 -11.26
N LEU A 509 -9.39 9.65 -10.33
CA LEU A 509 -8.57 8.44 -10.51
C LEU A 509 -9.19 7.53 -11.57
N ARG A 510 -10.52 7.44 -11.59
CA ARG A 510 -11.27 6.70 -12.60
C ARG A 510 -10.99 7.22 -14.01
N ALA A 511 -11.03 8.54 -14.20
CA ALA A 511 -10.74 9.17 -15.49
C ALA A 511 -9.28 8.99 -15.92
N ASP A 512 -8.33 9.05 -14.98
CA ASP A 512 -6.91 8.81 -15.25
C ASP A 512 -6.64 7.35 -15.63
N ILE A 513 -7.27 6.38 -14.96
CA ILE A 513 -7.19 4.96 -15.34
C ILE A 513 -7.82 4.74 -16.72
N ALA A 514 -9.01 5.28 -16.97
CA ALA A 514 -9.70 5.16 -18.24
C ALA A 514 -8.88 5.75 -19.40
N MET A 515 -8.22 6.90 -19.19
CA MET A 515 -7.32 7.51 -20.16
C MET A 515 -6.10 6.64 -20.45
N HIS A 516 -5.57 5.92 -19.44
CA HIS A 516 -4.48 4.98 -19.64
C HIS A 516 -4.92 3.72 -20.41
N LEU A 517 -6.07 3.14 -20.06
CA LEU A 517 -6.64 1.97 -20.74
C LEU A 517 -6.94 2.27 -22.22
N ASN A 518 -7.39 3.50 -22.50
CA ASN A 518 -7.78 3.93 -23.83
C ASN A 518 -6.71 4.80 -24.51
N LYS A 519 -5.44 4.64 -24.13
CA LYS A 519 -4.35 5.46 -24.66
C LYS A 519 -4.21 5.36 -26.18
N ASP A 520 -4.42 4.18 -26.75
CA ASP A 520 -4.21 3.94 -28.18
C ASP A 520 -5.16 4.76 -29.07
N ILE A 521 -6.46 4.82 -28.72
CA ILE A 521 -7.44 5.66 -29.43
C ILE A 521 -7.21 7.16 -29.15
N LEU A 522 -6.87 7.54 -27.92
CA LEU A 522 -6.64 8.93 -27.53
C LEU A 522 -5.35 9.54 -28.11
N GLN A 523 -4.45 8.72 -28.67
CA GLN A 523 -3.25 9.17 -29.36
C GLN A 523 -3.47 9.50 -30.85
N LEU A 524 -4.68 9.25 -31.38
CA LEU A 524 -5.00 9.61 -32.76
C LEU A 524 -4.89 11.14 -32.97
N PRO A 525 -4.50 11.60 -34.17
CA PRO A 525 -4.40 13.03 -34.48
C PRO A 525 -5.67 13.81 -34.14
N LEU A 526 -6.83 13.16 -34.29
CA LEU A 526 -8.17 13.65 -33.93
C LEU A 526 -8.26 14.19 -32.49
N PHE A 527 -7.55 13.58 -31.55
CA PHE A 527 -7.59 13.94 -30.12
C PHE A 527 -6.39 14.79 -29.66
N SER A 528 -5.45 15.10 -30.56
CA SER A 528 -4.22 15.83 -30.23
C SER A 528 -4.45 17.27 -29.76
N SER A 529 -5.51 17.92 -30.25
CA SER A 529 -5.89 19.29 -29.91
C SER A 529 -6.82 19.38 -28.69
N ALA A 530 -7.23 18.23 -28.12
CA ALA A 530 -8.14 18.19 -26.98
C ALA A 530 -7.45 18.60 -25.67
N SER A 531 -8.17 19.33 -24.81
CA SER A 531 -7.68 19.60 -23.46
C SER A 531 -7.64 18.33 -22.61
N ARG A 532 -6.79 18.28 -21.58
CA ARG A 532 -6.73 17.13 -20.66
C ARG A 532 -8.08 16.84 -19.99
N GLY A 533 -8.89 17.86 -19.71
CA GLY A 533 -10.24 17.69 -19.18
C GLY A 533 -11.17 17.01 -20.18
N CYS A 534 -11.11 17.41 -21.46
CA CYS A 534 -11.88 16.80 -22.53
C CYS A 534 -11.49 15.32 -22.73
N LEU A 535 -10.18 15.01 -22.79
CA LEU A 535 -9.69 13.63 -22.92
C LEU A 535 -10.15 12.73 -21.76
N ARG A 536 -10.16 13.27 -20.53
CA ARG A 536 -10.68 12.57 -19.33
C ARG A 536 -12.17 12.28 -19.42
N SER A 537 -12.96 13.23 -19.94
CA SER A 537 -14.40 13.04 -20.11
C SER A 537 -14.69 12.03 -21.23
N LEU A 538 -13.99 12.12 -22.36
CA LEU A 538 -14.08 11.16 -23.47
C LEU A 538 -13.65 9.74 -23.06
N SER A 539 -12.60 9.61 -22.25
CA SER A 539 -12.05 8.30 -21.86
C SER A 539 -13.02 7.44 -21.09
N LEU A 540 -13.92 8.04 -20.32
CA LEU A 540 -14.97 7.36 -19.56
C LEU A 540 -16.08 6.77 -20.45
N HIS A 541 -16.25 7.29 -21.66
CA HIS A 541 -17.28 6.86 -22.60
C HIS A 541 -16.76 5.87 -23.66
N ILE A 542 -15.45 5.64 -23.72
CA ILE A 542 -14.85 4.63 -24.60
C ILE A 542 -15.14 3.23 -24.03
N LYS A 543 -15.74 2.38 -24.85
CA LYS A 543 -16.06 0.99 -24.54
C LYS A 543 -15.33 0.06 -25.49
N THR A 544 -15.16 -1.20 -25.08
CA THR A 544 -14.59 -2.24 -25.94
C THR A 544 -15.69 -3.14 -26.51
N SER A 545 -15.46 -3.63 -27.72
CA SER A 545 -16.27 -4.62 -28.42
C SER A 545 -15.37 -5.67 -29.06
N PHE A 546 -15.92 -6.84 -29.32
CA PHE A 546 -15.21 -7.97 -29.89
C PHE A 546 -16.04 -8.57 -31.03
N CYS A 547 -15.38 -8.88 -32.15
CA CYS A 547 -15.99 -9.57 -33.28
C CYS A 547 -15.19 -10.81 -33.65
N ALA A 548 -15.87 -11.95 -33.81
CA ALA A 548 -15.25 -13.19 -34.28
C ALA A 548 -15.17 -13.22 -35.83
N PRO A 549 -14.26 -14.03 -36.41
CA PRO A 549 -14.15 -14.22 -37.85
C PRO A 549 -15.49 -14.58 -38.49
N GLY A 550 -15.84 -13.88 -39.56
CA GLY A 550 -17.09 -14.07 -40.28
C GLY A 550 -18.29 -13.29 -39.73
N GLU A 551 -18.18 -12.66 -38.56
CA GLU A 551 -19.25 -11.87 -37.98
C GLU A 551 -19.33 -10.46 -38.56
N TYR A 552 -20.56 -9.96 -38.70
CA TYR A 552 -20.81 -8.59 -39.10
C TYR A 552 -20.82 -7.69 -37.87
N LEU A 553 -19.94 -6.68 -37.86
CA LEU A 553 -19.95 -5.60 -36.88
C LEU A 553 -21.11 -4.63 -37.15
N ILE A 554 -21.30 -4.25 -38.41
CA ILE A 554 -22.35 -3.35 -38.88
C ILE A 554 -22.92 -3.94 -40.18
N ARG A 555 -24.23 -3.90 -40.37
CA ARG A 555 -24.86 -4.25 -41.66
C ARG A 555 -25.34 -3.04 -42.42
N HIS A 556 -25.42 -3.20 -43.73
CA HIS A 556 -26.03 -2.23 -44.63
C HIS A 556 -27.46 -1.91 -44.16
N GLY A 557 -27.75 -0.61 -44.02
CA GLY A 557 -29.02 -0.09 -43.52
C GLY A 557 -29.11 0.06 -42.00
N ASP A 558 -28.16 -0.47 -41.22
CA ASP A 558 -28.15 -0.31 -39.76
C ASP A 558 -27.95 1.16 -39.38
N ALA A 559 -28.58 1.58 -38.28
CA ALA A 559 -28.34 2.90 -37.71
C ALA A 559 -26.95 2.95 -37.05
N LEU A 560 -26.09 3.82 -37.56
CA LEU A 560 -24.75 4.01 -37.01
C LEU A 560 -24.87 4.74 -35.66
N HIS A 561 -24.49 4.05 -34.59
CA HIS A 561 -24.59 4.58 -33.22
C HIS A 561 -23.23 4.88 -32.58
N ALA A 562 -22.13 4.46 -33.19
CA ALA A 562 -20.79 4.61 -32.63
C ALA A 562 -19.71 4.69 -33.70
N HIS A 563 -18.65 5.41 -33.38
CA HIS A 563 -17.38 5.34 -34.08
C HIS A 563 -16.56 4.20 -33.50
N HIS A 564 -15.96 3.38 -34.36
CA HIS A 564 -15.18 2.21 -33.99
C HIS A 564 -13.73 2.40 -34.39
N PHE A 565 -12.82 2.02 -33.50
CA PHE A 565 -11.38 2.03 -33.68
C PHE A 565 -10.86 0.60 -33.61
N VAL A 566 -10.09 0.18 -34.61
CA VAL A 566 -9.55 -1.17 -34.70
C VAL A 566 -8.25 -1.29 -33.91
N CYS A 567 -8.31 -1.94 -32.74
CA CYS A 567 -7.15 -2.15 -31.88
C CYS A 567 -6.28 -3.32 -32.37
N SER A 568 -6.93 -4.38 -32.84
CA SER A 568 -6.30 -5.60 -33.34
C SER A 568 -7.24 -6.33 -34.30
N GLY A 569 -6.67 -7.13 -35.21
CA GLY A 569 -7.42 -7.89 -36.20
C GLY A 569 -7.59 -7.17 -37.52
N SER A 570 -8.51 -7.67 -38.34
CA SER A 570 -8.78 -7.14 -39.68
C SER A 570 -10.25 -7.30 -40.03
N LEU A 571 -10.84 -6.26 -40.61
CA LEU A 571 -12.22 -6.24 -41.09
C LEU A 571 -12.24 -5.98 -42.59
N GLU A 572 -13.25 -6.50 -43.28
CA GLU A 572 -13.59 -6.19 -44.66
C GLU A 572 -14.88 -5.36 -44.69
N VAL A 573 -14.91 -4.36 -45.57
CA VAL A 573 -16.12 -3.59 -45.86
C VAL A 573 -16.69 -4.10 -47.18
N LEU A 574 -17.93 -4.54 -47.17
CA LEU A 574 -18.62 -5.17 -48.29
C LEU A 574 -19.81 -4.32 -48.73
N LYS A 575 -20.00 -4.18 -50.05
CA LYS A 575 -21.21 -3.60 -50.64
C LYS A 575 -21.64 -4.44 -51.82
N ASP A 576 -22.87 -4.94 -51.80
CA ASP A 576 -23.42 -5.80 -52.86
C ASP A 576 -22.51 -7.00 -53.18
N GLY A 577 -21.85 -7.56 -52.16
CA GLY A 577 -20.90 -8.67 -52.29
C GLY A 577 -19.48 -8.30 -52.76
N MET A 578 -19.23 -7.02 -53.07
CA MET A 578 -17.92 -6.51 -53.46
C MET A 578 -17.16 -5.99 -52.23
N VAL A 579 -15.89 -6.40 -52.08
CA VAL A 579 -14.98 -5.86 -51.05
C VAL A 579 -14.55 -4.45 -51.46
N LEU A 580 -14.98 -3.44 -50.71
CA LEU A 580 -14.64 -2.03 -50.94
C LEU A 580 -13.37 -1.60 -50.21
N ALA A 581 -13.12 -2.14 -49.01
CA ALA A 581 -11.96 -1.80 -48.20
C ALA A 581 -11.61 -2.95 -47.25
N ILE A 582 -10.33 -3.02 -46.86
CA ILE A 582 -9.84 -3.86 -45.76
C ILE A 582 -9.29 -2.91 -44.71
N LEU A 583 -9.74 -3.09 -43.47
CA LEU A 583 -9.43 -2.26 -42.33
C LEU A 583 -8.60 -3.07 -41.34
N GLY A 584 -7.42 -2.57 -40.99
CA GLY A 584 -6.50 -3.20 -40.06
C GLY A 584 -6.33 -2.41 -38.77
N LYS A 585 -5.32 -2.79 -37.99
CA LYS A 585 -4.98 -2.11 -36.74
C LYS A 585 -4.68 -0.62 -36.98
N GLY A 586 -5.33 0.23 -36.19
CA GLY A 586 -5.18 1.69 -36.23
C GLY A 586 -6.24 2.41 -37.07
N ASP A 587 -7.12 1.67 -37.75
CA ASP A 587 -8.15 2.28 -38.59
C ASP A 587 -9.37 2.74 -37.78
N LEU A 588 -9.90 3.90 -38.20
CA LEU A 588 -11.09 4.52 -37.61
C LEU A 588 -12.27 4.41 -38.58
N ILE A 589 -13.36 3.84 -38.09
CA ILE A 589 -14.59 3.54 -38.83
C ILE A 589 -15.73 4.35 -38.24
N GLY A 590 -16.50 5.04 -39.08
CA GLY A 590 -17.65 5.78 -38.61
C GLY A 590 -18.28 6.60 -39.73
N ALA A 591 -18.90 7.71 -39.35
CA ALA A 591 -19.46 8.68 -40.29
C ALA A 591 -19.39 10.08 -39.70
N ASP A 592 -19.40 11.11 -40.55
CA ASP A 592 -19.43 12.49 -40.08
C ASP A 592 -20.60 12.74 -39.13
N LEU A 593 -20.44 13.69 -38.21
CA LEU A 593 -21.47 14.07 -37.25
C LEU A 593 -22.45 15.07 -37.91
N PRO A 594 -23.68 14.67 -38.33
CA PRO A 594 -24.66 15.63 -38.84
C PRO A 594 -25.22 16.54 -37.74
N GLY A 595 -26.06 17.50 -38.11
CA GLY A 595 -26.89 18.25 -37.16
C GLY A 595 -27.76 17.35 -36.27
N TRP A 596 -28.34 17.91 -35.22
CA TRP A 596 -29.21 17.21 -34.27
C TRP A 596 -30.35 16.45 -34.99
N ASP A 597 -30.72 15.29 -34.47
CA ASP A 597 -31.85 14.42 -34.89
C ASP A 597 -31.73 13.60 -36.20
N GLN A 598 -30.59 13.61 -36.90
CA GLN A 598 -30.43 12.75 -38.08
C GLN A 598 -29.84 11.37 -37.73
N VAL A 599 -30.63 10.30 -37.95
CA VAL A 599 -30.13 8.92 -37.91
C VAL A 599 -29.28 8.65 -39.14
N ILE A 600 -27.99 8.35 -38.93
CA ILE A 600 -27.08 7.95 -40.00
C ILE A 600 -27.30 6.45 -40.25
N LYS A 601 -27.54 6.06 -41.51
CA LYS A 601 -27.61 4.66 -41.91
C LYS A 601 -26.29 4.23 -42.54
N ALA A 602 -25.83 3.02 -42.24
CA ALA A 602 -24.65 2.44 -42.85
C ALA A 602 -24.92 2.07 -44.31
N ASN A 603 -24.01 2.45 -45.21
CA ASN A 603 -24.09 2.18 -46.65
C ASN A 603 -23.39 0.87 -47.06
N ALA A 604 -22.67 0.24 -46.15
CA ALA A 604 -21.91 -0.99 -46.40
C ALA A 604 -21.97 -1.92 -45.18
N ASP A 605 -21.78 -3.21 -45.44
CA ASP A 605 -21.55 -4.22 -44.42
C ASP A 605 -20.09 -4.14 -43.94
N VAL A 606 -19.86 -4.25 -42.64
CA VAL A 606 -18.52 -4.37 -42.05
C VAL A 606 -18.41 -5.72 -41.38
N LYS A 607 -17.51 -6.57 -41.87
CA LYS A 607 -17.37 -7.96 -41.45
C LYS A 607 -15.96 -8.26 -40.98
N ALA A 608 -15.80 -8.99 -39.88
CA ALA A 608 -14.50 -9.37 -39.36
C ALA A 608 -13.90 -10.55 -40.16
N LEU A 609 -12.62 -10.41 -40.56
CA LEU A 609 -11.85 -11.48 -41.20
C LEU A 609 -11.13 -12.35 -40.17
N THR A 610 -10.64 -11.71 -39.10
CA THR A 610 -9.95 -12.35 -37.98
C THR A 610 -10.66 -12.00 -36.66
N TYR A 611 -10.15 -12.50 -35.54
CA TYR A 611 -10.61 -12.02 -34.24
C TYR A 611 -10.24 -10.55 -34.08
N CYS A 612 -11.25 -9.69 -33.98
CA CYS A 612 -11.08 -8.25 -33.94
C CYS A 612 -11.42 -7.69 -32.57
N ASP A 613 -10.45 -6.98 -31.98
CA ASP A 613 -10.66 -6.18 -30.78
C ASP A 613 -10.88 -4.73 -31.20
N LEU A 614 -12.01 -4.17 -30.77
CA LEU A 614 -12.47 -2.85 -31.18
C LEU A 614 -12.72 -1.98 -29.96
N GLN A 615 -12.34 -0.71 -30.04
CA GLN A 615 -12.81 0.32 -29.13
C GLN A 615 -13.88 1.14 -29.84
N TYR A 616 -14.91 1.57 -29.14
CA TYR A 616 -15.93 2.41 -29.73
C TYR A 616 -16.39 3.51 -28.78
N ILE A 617 -16.79 4.64 -29.37
CA ILE A 617 -17.41 5.76 -28.68
C ILE A 617 -18.79 5.95 -29.29
N SER A 618 -19.83 5.90 -28.45
CA SER A 618 -21.18 6.17 -28.93
C SER A 618 -21.30 7.62 -29.39
N ILE A 619 -21.96 7.84 -30.53
CA ILE A 619 -22.18 9.18 -31.09
C ILE A 619 -22.91 10.09 -30.10
N ARG A 620 -23.83 9.54 -29.29
CA ARG A 620 -24.54 10.28 -28.23
C ARG A 620 -23.58 10.82 -27.17
N ALA A 621 -22.81 9.93 -26.55
CA ALA A 621 -21.83 10.34 -25.54
C ALA A 621 -20.74 11.26 -26.11
N LEU A 622 -20.31 11.02 -27.36
CA LEU A 622 -19.37 11.91 -28.02
C LEU A 622 -19.94 13.32 -28.14
N ARG A 623 -21.20 13.48 -28.59
CA ARG A 623 -21.87 14.78 -28.67
C ARG A 623 -22.00 15.47 -27.31
N GLU A 624 -22.44 14.74 -26.28
CA GLU A 624 -22.55 15.26 -24.91
C GLU A 624 -21.23 15.86 -24.43
N VAL A 625 -20.10 15.21 -24.74
CA VAL A 625 -18.77 15.75 -24.38
C VAL A 625 -18.37 16.92 -25.27
N LEU A 626 -18.63 16.88 -26.57
CA LEU A 626 -18.30 17.99 -27.47
C LEU A 626 -19.12 19.26 -27.17
N GLU A 627 -20.33 19.13 -26.62
CA GLU A 627 -21.14 20.25 -26.13
C GLU A 627 -20.53 20.92 -24.90
N LEU A 628 -19.92 20.14 -24.00
CA LEU A 628 -19.19 20.67 -22.85
C LEU A 628 -17.88 21.38 -23.25
N TYR A 629 -17.34 21.06 -24.44
CA TYR A 629 -16.09 21.62 -24.97
C TYR A 629 -16.29 22.19 -26.39
N PRO A 630 -17.04 23.30 -26.54
CA PRO A 630 -17.45 23.81 -27.86
C PRO A 630 -16.27 24.26 -28.74
N GLU A 631 -15.19 24.78 -28.13
CA GLU A 631 -13.96 25.16 -28.83
C GLU A 631 -13.27 23.96 -29.50
N TYR A 632 -13.35 22.79 -28.88
CA TYR A 632 -12.82 21.55 -29.42
C TYR A 632 -13.81 20.88 -30.37
N GLY A 633 -15.13 20.98 -30.11
CA GLY A 633 -16.17 20.39 -30.94
C GLY A 633 -16.16 20.82 -32.40
N SER A 634 -15.92 22.11 -32.68
CA SER A 634 -15.82 22.63 -34.05
C SER A 634 -14.63 22.03 -34.79
N ARG A 635 -13.44 22.05 -34.17
CA ARG A 635 -12.22 21.46 -34.72
C ARG A 635 -12.33 19.94 -34.90
N PHE A 636 -12.89 19.26 -33.91
CA PHE A 636 -13.10 17.82 -33.96
C PHE A 636 -13.95 17.41 -35.17
N THR A 637 -15.00 18.18 -35.48
CA THR A 637 -15.89 17.88 -36.61
C THR A 637 -15.17 18.05 -37.95
N GLU A 638 -14.32 19.07 -38.08
CA GLU A 638 -13.48 19.29 -39.26
C GLU A 638 -12.41 18.18 -39.41
N ASP A 639 -11.72 17.85 -38.32
CA ASP A 639 -10.68 16.83 -38.30
C ASP A 639 -11.26 15.42 -38.53
N LEU A 640 -12.46 15.13 -38.03
CA LEU A 640 -13.11 13.83 -38.16
C LEU A 640 -13.30 13.45 -39.63
N HIS A 641 -13.73 14.40 -40.47
CA HIS A 641 -13.95 14.14 -41.90
C HIS A 641 -12.67 13.67 -42.61
N HIS A 642 -11.52 14.21 -42.22
CA HIS A 642 -10.22 13.85 -42.81
C HIS A 642 -9.55 12.63 -42.17
N ASN A 643 -9.86 12.31 -40.92
CA ASN A 643 -9.21 11.23 -40.16
C ASN A 643 -10.01 9.90 -40.15
N LEU A 644 -11.23 9.87 -40.70
CA LEU A 644 -11.97 8.62 -40.91
C LEU A 644 -11.28 7.79 -42.01
N THR A 645 -10.79 6.59 -41.67
CA THR A 645 -10.25 5.65 -42.67
C THR A 645 -11.33 5.22 -43.65
N TYR A 646 -12.55 4.99 -43.14
CA TYR A 646 -13.70 4.67 -43.98
C TYR A 646 -14.97 5.36 -43.45
N ASN A 647 -15.58 6.18 -44.28
CA ASN A 647 -16.83 6.86 -44.01
C ASN A 647 -18.01 5.99 -44.49
N LEU A 648 -18.75 5.41 -43.54
CA LEU A 648 -19.89 4.52 -43.81
C LEU A 648 -21.12 5.24 -44.38
N ARG A 649 -21.10 6.58 -44.45
CA ARG A 649 -22.15 7.40 -45.07
C ARG A 649 -21.89 7.68 -46.56
N GLU A 650 -20.63 7.76 -46.99
CA GLU A 650 -20.29 8.14 -48.37
C GLU A 650 -20.60 7.01 -49.35
N VAL A 651 -21.18 7.39 -50.50
CA VAL A 651 -21.26 6.56 -51.70
C VAL A 651 -20.11 7.00 -52.58
N ARG A 652 -18.93 6.38 -52.51
CA ARG A 652 -17.96 6.54 -53.60
C ARG A 652 -18.41 5.63 -54.75
N PRO A 653 -18.75 6.15 -55.94
CA PRO A 653 -18.85 5.32 -57.13
C PRO A 653 -17.46 4.79 -57.50
N PRO A 654 -17.35 3.66 -58.21
CA PRO A 654 -16.07 3.14 -58.67
C PRO A 654 -15.40 4.18 -59.59
N LEU A 655 -14.20 4.59 -59.18
CA LEU A 655 -13.22 5.45 -59.85
C LEU A 655 -13.40 5.63 -61.37
N SER A 656 -13.84 6.82 -61.79
CA SER A 656 -13.30 7.46 -63.00
C SER A 656 -12.05 8.23 -62.59
N GLY A 657 -10.92 7.91 -63.22
CA GLY A 657 -9.58 8.22 -62.74
C GLY A 657 -9.30 9.69 -62.40
N GLN A 658 -8.98 9.94 -61.14
CA GLN A 658 -8.03 10.97 -60.73
C GLN A 658 -7.27 10.44 -59.50
N THR A 659 -6.02 10.10 -59.73
CA THR A 659 -5.03 9.76 -58.70
C THR A 659 -4.74 10.99 -57.84
N GLN A 660 -5.42 11.10 -56.71
CA GLN A 660 -4.89 11.82 -55.55
C GLN A 660 -4.75 10.84 -54.40
N PHE A 661 -3.55 10.29 -54.25
CA PHE A 661 -3.14 9.61 -53.03
C PHE A 661 -3.19 10.62 -51.87
N PRO A 662 -3.90 10.35 -50.77
CA PRO A 662 -3.61 11.04 -49.53
C PRO A 662 -2.19 10.65 -49.11
N ARG A 663 -1.32 11.64 -48.95
CA ARG A 663 0.03 11.45 -48.40
C ARG A 663 -0.11 10.74 -47.06
N SER A 664 0.59 9.62 -46.91
CA SER A 664 0.82 9.01 -45.60
C SER A 664 1.36 10.07 -44.63
N PRO A 665 0.84 10.16 -43.39
CA PRO A 665 1.58 10.86 -42.36
C PRO A 665 2.88 10.08 -42.16
N ARG A 666 4.02 10.77 -42.31
CA ARG A 666 5.32 10.23 -41.93
C ARG A 666 5.21 9.78 -40.48
N ILE A 667 5.25 8.47 -40.27
CA ILE A 667 5.53 7.87 -38.97
C ILE A 667 6.91 8.37 -38.58
N SER A 668 6.97 9.35 -37.67
CA SER A 668 8.17 9.60 -36.89
C SER A 668 8.46 8.30 -36.14
N GLN A 669 9.59 7.66 -36.44
CA GLN A 669 10.13 6.53 -35.68
C GLN A 669 10.28 6.97 -34.22
N VAL A 670 9.25 6.72 -33.42
CA VAL A 670 9.39 6.65 -31.97
C VAL A 670 9.72 5.20 -31.68
N THR A 671 10.98 4.96 -31.31
CA THR A 671 11.47 3.71 -30.78
C THR A 671 10.71 3.38 -29.49
N TYR A 672 9.64 2.60 -29.60
CA TYR A 672 9.04 1.93 -28.45
C TYR A 672 9.85 0.67 -28.16
N SER A 673 10.49 0.62 -26.98
CA SER A 673 11.00 -0.63 -26.45
C SER A 673 9.80 -1.54 -26.18
N CYS A 674 9.75 -2.65 -26.90
CA CYS A 674 8.73 -3.66 -26.74
C CYS A 674 8.92 -4.32 -25.37
N SER A 675 8.05 -4.04 -24.40
CA SER A 675 7.95 -4.87 -23.20
C SER A 675 7.36 -6.22 -23.60
N HIS A 676 8.28 -7.16 -23.81
CA HIS A 676 8.11 -8.52 -24.33
C HIS A 676 7.32 -9.47 -23.39
N THR A 677 6.41 -8.98 -22.56
CA THR A 677 5.88 -9.75 -21.41
C THR A 677 4.43 -10.22 -21.55
N LEU A 678 3.62 -9.65 -22.45
CA LEU A 678 2.21 -10.08 -22.60
C LEU A 678 1.96 -11.08 -23.75
N CYS A 679 2.82 -11.14 -24.78
CA CYS A 679 2.59 -12.01 -25.94
C CYS A 679 3.18 -13.44 -25.77
N GLN A 680 4.03 -13.68 -24.76
CA GLN A 680 4.56 -15.03 -24.47
C GLN A 680 3.68 -15.87 -23.53
N LEU A 681 2.66 -15.29 -22.88
CA LEU A 681 1.77 -16.02 -21.96
C LEU A 681 0.61 -16.71 -22.67
N THR A 682 0.17 -16.21 -23.84
CA THR A 682 -0.88 -16.82 -24.66
C THR A 682 -0.41 -18.05 -25.44
N LEU A 683 0.89 -18.15 -25.75
CA LEU A 683 1.45 -19.31 -26.46
C LEU A 683 1.92 -20.44 -25.51
N LYS A 684 2.20 -20.16 -24.22
CA LYS A 684 2.64 -21.19 -23.27
C LYS A 684 1.53 -22.00 -22.60
N PHE A 685 0.27 -21.55 -22.64
CA PHE A 685 -0.84 -22.28 -22.00
C PHE A 685 -1.59 -23.25 -22.91
N ARG A 686 -1.36 -23.21 -24.24
CA ARG A 686 -2.01 -24.14 -25.17
C ARG A 686 -1.37 -25.55 -25.20
N ASN A 687 -0.17 -25.71 -24.63
CA ASN A 687 0.55 -27.00 -24.56
C ASN A 687 0.49 -27.69 -23.18
N SER A 688 -0.34 -27.22 -22.24
CA SER A 688 -0.50 -27.85 -20.90
C SER A 688 -1.89 -28.45 -20.68
N LEU A 689 -2.68 -28.58 -21.74
CA LEU A 689 -4.03 -29.18 -21.73
C LEU A 689 -4.17 -30.35 -22.72
N SER A 690 -3.06 -31.03 -23.00
CA SER A 690 -3.02 -32.43 -23.46
C SER A 690 -2.68 -33.32 -22.29
#